data_AF-A0A2T3BB43-F1
#
_entry.id   AF-A0A2T3BB43-F1
#
_cell.length_a   1.000
_cell.length_b   1.000
_cell.length_c   1.000
_cell.angle_alpha   90.00
_cell.angle_beta   90.00
_cell.angle_gamma   90.00
#
_symmetry.space_group_name_H-M   'P 1'
#
loop_
_entity.id
_entity.type
_entity.pdbx_description
1 polymer ?
#
loop_
_entity_poly.entity_id
_entity_poly.type
_entity_poly.pdbx_seq_one_letter_code
_entity_poly.pdbx_strand_id
1 'polypeptide(L)'
;MAGVPCPPTTNRAFGSAPNGTMLVPELCANGSQVACPKPALEICEGCLLVKYCSKECQKNDWAMHKRDCRKACIIAEKDCPYFESPDYGKKPVLVSVFRENARGQIYEDKPTEAEIAEYGTVKGQEILKLVPDGLENTKHLWGKTPAFDILKLSTNEGVDYDQDLKLYFGGADDLRHLMATILSVSETYKGQLSVIVNELDVDLQIRNLIIILLATLVPDGKATELITHLWYSASIPSEMYCLVTEYVLPRVKMVWEECKKAARERKEARSQAKEENKTEKKPAESSIRRMVVESGTTRLAIGLEPQHWLQLYIMLDRNNFQSIQLARQKRQNIIFSINPNHKKKRFEFFAALPPWQRVTEERYRQTGVLLPYGASAGHFDLPNPTFYHRSKGFLLDHLASPLDNQDLPRLHQTCHRLGIPPNDLHGALFFESKALVKSFCSHLKKINSNLVFSSEPGSVFSARFKALYASPKGQFDRIFLSDLVGDFNHLLSSALTALGPLLKTPDENPHAVLAALLTKATNNVVDDFPGKRYRDTLPKLMPYKWYRYSGLANVTALKNKMSFAEWRQDLLDHMEIQEEMYWDMYVHAYGLEAAAARAGLVMREEDEMKIAPAWPFRLTLAGLSFQMELQLLQRFTSSMKGSERFVEFRRN
;
A
#
# COMPACT_ATOMS: atom_id res chain seq x y z
N MET A 1 12.93 -3.65 -31.12
CA MET A 1 13.97 -2.61 -31.04
C MET A 1 15.01 -3.11 -30.06
N ALA A 2 16.26 -3.30 -30.50
CA ALA A 2 17.36 -3.60 -29.57
C ALA A 2 17.48 -2.45 -28.57
N GLY A 3 17.47 -2.75 -27.26
CA GLY A 3 17.50 -1.73 -26.22
C GLY A 3 18.73 -0.83 -26.37
N VAL A 4 18.50 0.48 -26.48
CA VAL A 4 19.57 1.48 -26.44
C VAL A 4 20.34 1.26 -25.14
N PRO A 5 21.67 1.03 -25.18
CA PRO A 5 22.46 0.87 -23.96
C PRO A 5 22.30 2.10 -23.07
N CYS A 6 22.07 1.90 -21.78
CA CYS A 6 22.12 3.01 -20.82
C CYS A 6 23.53 3.61 -20.84
N PRO A 7 23.68 4.92 -21.09
CA PRO A 7 24.98 5.59 -20.97
C PRO A 7 25.52 5.49 -19.54
N PRO A 8 26.84 5.67 -19.33
CA PRO A 8 27.45 5.65 -17.99
C PRO A 8 26.77 6.65 -17.02
N THR A 9 26.52 6.22 -15.78
CA THR A 9 25.76 7.01 -14.79
C THR A 9 26.57 8.10 -14.07
N THR A 10 27.88 8.19 -14.30
CA THR A 10 28.83 8.93 -13.43
C THR A 10 28.65 10.45 -13.38
N ASN A 11 27.79 11.07 -14.20
CA ASN A 11 27.49 12.52 -14.17
C ASN A 11 26.03 12.87 -14.50
N ARG A 12 25.08 11.93 -14.38
CA ARG A 12 23.66 12.18 -14.66
C ARG A 12 22.84 12.42 -13.40
N ALA A 13 21.85 13.31 -13.52
CA ALA A 13 20.84 13.52 -12.51
C ALA A 13 19.67 12.53 -12.74
N PHE A 14 19.21 11.88 -11.67
CA PHE A 14 18.20 10.80 -11.69
C PHE A 14 16.94 11.15 -10.89
N GLY A 15 16.52 12.40 -10.98
CA GLY A 15 15.38 12.97 -10.29
C GLY A 15 14.18 13.25 -11.20
N SER A 16 13.02 13.51 -10.58
CA SER A 16 11.70 13.57 -11.19
C SER A 16 11.41 14.87 -11.93
N ALA A 17 12.33 15.84 -11.93
CA ALA A 17 12.19 17.02 -12.77
C ALA A 17 12.55 16.69 -14.24
N PRO A 18 11.97 17.38 -15.23
CA PRO A 18 12.27 17.13 -16.65
C PRO A 18 13.75 17.24 -17.05
N ASN A 19 14.57 17.96 -16.27
CA ASN A 19 16.02 18.07 -16.47
C ASN A 19 16.81 17.00 -15.69
N GLY A 20 16.14 16.01 -15.11
CA GLY A 20 16.73 14.96 -14.27
C GLY A 20 17.09 15.39 -12.85
N THR A 21 16.85 16.64 -12.43
CA THR A 21 17.13 17.03 -11.04
C THR A 21 16.07 16.49 -10.08
N MET A 22 16.46 16.32 -8.81
CA MET A 22 15.51 15.91 -7.77
C MET A 22 14.53 17.04 -7.46
N LEU A 23 13.25 16.73 -7.27
CA LEU A 23 12.25 17.74 -6.93
C LEU A 23 12.44 18.27 -5.51
N VAL A 24 12.16 19.54 -5.29
CA VAL A 24 12.17 20.18 -3.97
C VAL A 24 10.80 20.78 -3.67
N PRO A 25 10.40 20.92 -2.40
CA PRO A 25 9.10 21.47 -2.04
C PRO A 25 8.83 22.83 -2.69
N GLU A 26 9.85 23.67 -2.91
CA GLU A 26 9.83 25.00 -3.54
C GLU A 26 9.57 25.00 -5.06
N LEU A 27 9.05 23.92 -5.63
CA LEU A 27 8.75 23.81 -7.06
C LEU A 27 7.73 24.84 -7.53
N CYS A 28 8.05 25.56 -8.61
CA CYS A 28 7.11 26.38 -9.36
C CYS A 28 6.30 25.53 -10.36
N ALA A 29 4.98 25.69 -10.37
CA ALA A 29 4.08 24.91 -11.24
C ALA A 29 4.16 25.28 -12.72
N ASN A 30 4.75 26.45 -13.06
CA ASN A 30 4.99 26.83 -14.44
C ASN A 30 6.11 25.97 -15.05
N GLY A 31 5.74 24.82 -15.62
CA GLY A 31 6.65 23.80 -16.12
C GLY A 31 6.19 23.10 -17.40
N SER A 32 5.43 23.79 -18.25
CA SER A 32 4.82 23.22 -19.46
C SER A 32 5.83 22.62 -20.45
N GLN A 33 7.12 23.02 -20.41
CA GLN A 33 8.20 22.40 -21.20
C GLN A 33 9.57 22.38 -20.49
N VAL A 34 9.92 23.43 -19.75
CA VAL A 34 11.13 23.49 -18.92
C VAL A 34 10.72 23.88 -17.50
N ALA A 35 11.15 23.13 -16.50
CA ALA A 35 10.86 23.45 -15.12
C ALA A 35 11.47 24.81 -14.75
N CYS A 36 10.65 25.74 -14.27
CA CYS A 36 11.14 27.01 -13.76
C CYS A 36 12.07 26.74 -12.56
N PRO A 37 13.34 27.21 -12.59
CA PRO A 37 14.32 26.88 -11.55
C PRO A 37 14.18 27.77 -10.29
N LYS A 38 13.32 28.80 -10.34
CA LYS A 38 13.15 29.75 -9.24
C LYS A 38 12.26 29.14 -8.15
N PRO A 39 12.63 29.28 -6.86
CA PRO A 39 11.79 28.82 -5.76
C PRO A 39 10.45 29.54 -5.77
N ALA A 40 9.38 28.78 -5.62
CA ALA A 40 8.02 29.29 -5.56
C ALA A 40 7.62 29.62 -4.12
N LEU A 41 7.11 30.84 -3.93
CA LEU A 41 6.69 31.39 -2.64
C LEU A 41 5.18 31.67 -2.58
N GLU A 42 4.53 31.83 -3.74
CA GLU A 42 3.14 32.28 -3.83
C GLU A 42 2.22 31.10 -4.13
N ILE A 43 1.40 30.69 -3.17
CA ILE A 43 0.38 29.65 -3.35
C ILE A 43 -0.81 30.24 -4.14
N CYS A 44 -1.38 29.47 -5.06
CA CYS A 44 -2.61 29.85 -5.74
C CYS A 44 -3.78 29.90 -4.75
N GLU A 45 -4.26 31.10 -4.41
CA GLU A 45 -5.33 31.34 -3.44
C GLU A 45 -6.66 30.68 -3.79
N GLY A 46 -6.91 30.37 -5.07
CA GLY A 46 -8.15 29.70 -5.49
C GLY A 46 -8.19 28.22 -5.11
N CYS A 47 -7.21 27.45 -5.57
CA CYS A 47 -7.23 26.00 -5.43
C CYS A 47 -6.35 25.45 -4.30
N LEU A 48 -5.35 26.22 -3.88
CA LEU A 48 -4.34 25.81 -2.91
C LEU A 48 -3.61 24.49 -3.27
N LEU A 49 -3.53 24.17 -4.57
CA LEU A 49 -2.88 22.96 -5.12
C LEU A 49 -1.50 23.24 -5.72
N VAL A 50 -1.21 24.48 -6.10
CA VAL A 50 0.01 24.85 -6.81
C VAL A 50 0.60 26.12 -6.25
N LYS A 51 1.88 26.35 -6.54
CA LYS A 51 2.57 27.60 -6.21
C LYS A 51 3.45 28.09 -7.36
N TYR A 52 3.75 29.38 -7.33
CA TYR A 52 4.49 30.08 -8.36
C TYR A 52 5.60 30.94 -7.76
N CYS A 53 6.67 31.14 -8.52
CA CYS A 53 7.74 32.08 -8.15
C CYS A 53 7.41 33.54 -8.49
N SER A 54 6.36 33.78 -9.29
CA SER A 54 5.93 35.11 -9.71
C SER A 54 4.52 35.08 -10.30
N LYS A 55 3.83 36.23 -10.30
CA LYS A 55 2.55 36.40 -11.02
C LYS A 55 2.68 36.13 -12.53
N GLU A 56 3.86 36.36 -13.10
CA GLU A 56 4.12 36.05 -14.51
C GLU A 56 4.10 34.54 -14.77
N CYS A 57 4.73 33.74 -13.91
CA CYS A 57 4.64 32.29 -14.00
C CYS A 57 3.21 31.78 -13.81
N GLN A 58 2.43 32.40 -12.91
CA GLN A 58 1.01 32.08 -12.76
C GLN A 58 0.21 32.39 -14.03
N LYS A 59 0.43 33.55 -14.68
CA LYS A 59 -0.23 33.90 -15.94
C LYS A 59 0.12 32.92 -17.06
N ASN A 60 1.38 32.51 -17.16
CA ASN A 60 1.84 31.55 -18.17
C ASN A 60 1.23 30.15 -17.99
N ASP A 61 1.06 29.70 -16.74
CA ASP A 61 0.42 28.42 -16.44
C ASP A 61 -1.12 28.46 -16.52
N TRP A 62 -1.71 29.66 -16.44
CA TRP A 62 -3.17 29.86 -16.29
C TRP A 62 -4.00 29.17 -17.36
N ALA A 63 -3.52 29.11 -18.62
CA ALA A 63 -4.23 28.46 -19.71
C ALA A 63 -4.54 26.97 -19.42
N MET A 64 -3.60 26.26 -18.79
CA MET A 64 -3.78 24.87 -18.38
C MET A 64 -4.42 24.78 -16.98
N HIS A 65 -3.98 25.64 -16.05
CA HIS A 65 -4.37 25.58 -14.65
C HIS A 65 -5.81 26.01 -14.36
N LYS A 66 -6.36 27.00 -15.10
CA LYS A 66 -7.67 27.62 -14.82
C LYS A 66 -8.80 26.63 -14.64
N ARG A 67 -8.84 25.56 -15.45
CA ARG A 67 -9.87 24.53 -15.39
C ARG A 67 -9.81 23.76 -14.07
N ASP A 68 -8.62 23.30 -13.70
CA ASP A 68 -8.42 22.52 -12.49
C ASP A 68 -8.58 23.40 -11.25
N CYS A 69 -8.12 24.66 -11.32
CA CYS A 69 -8.31 25.64 -10.28
C CYS A 69 -9.79 25.80 -9.92
N ARG A 70 -10.64 26.05 -10.92
CA ARG A 70 -12.09 26.20 -10.74
C ARG A 70 -12.77 24.94 -10.17
N LYS A 71 -12.29 23.75 -10.54
CA LYS A 71 -12.82 22.48 -10.02
C LYS A 71 -12.41 22.23 -8.57
N ALA A 72 -11.24 22.72 -8.17
CA ALA A 72 -10.69 22.51 -6.84
C ALA A 72 -11.17 23.56 -5.82
N CYS A 73 -11.56 24.76 -6.26
CA CYS A 73 -12.04 25.83 -5.38
C CYS A 73 -13.18 25.34 -4.47
N ILE A 74 -13.14 25.75 -3.20
CA ILE A 74 -14.26 25.64 -2.27
C ILE A 74 -15.36 26.54 -2.80
N ILE A 75 -16.35 25.94 -3.44
CA ILE A 75 -17.62 26.59 -3.60
C ILE A 75 -18.24 26.55 -2.19
N ALA A 76 -18.70 27.70 -1.67
CA ALA A 76 -19.33 27.78 -0.34
C ALA A 76 -20.29 26.60 -0.16
N GLU A 77 -20.42 26.03 1.04
CA GLU A 77 -21.18 24.80 1.30
C GLU A 77 -22.62 24.82 0.73
N LYS A 78 -23.22 26.01 0.65
CA LYS A 78 -24.52 26.33 0.06
C LYS A 78 -24.58 26.33 -1.47
N ASP A 79 -23.43 26.45 -2.12
CA ASP A 79 -23.25 26.50 -3.56
C ASP A 79 -22.48 25.26 -4.07
N CYS A 80 -22.03 24.35 -3.20
CA CYS A 80 -21.34 23.11 -3.59
C CYS A 80 -22.21 22.42 -4.65
N PRO A 81 -21.81 22.43 -5.93
CA PRO A 81 -22.60 21.79 -6.94
C PRO A 81 -22.50 20.32 -6.59
N TYR A 82 -23.63 19.74 -6.19
CA TYR A 82 -23.94 18.42 -6.69
C TYR A 82 -23.59 18.50 -8.18
N PHE A 83 -22.45 17.94 -8.55
CA PHE A 83 -22.13 17.81 -9.96
C PHE A 83 -23.26 16.95 -10.50
N GLU A 84 -24.21 17.60 -11.18
CA GLU A 84 -25.00 16.92 -12.17
C GLU A 84 -24.00 16.12 -13.01
N SER A 85 -24.34 14.85 -13.19
CA SER A 85 -23.58 13.92 -14.02
C SER A 85 -23.05 14.68 -15.23
N PRO A 86 -21.75 14.60 -15.57
CA PRO A 86 -21.35 14.95 -16.91
C PRO A 86 -22.29 14.16 -17.83
N ASP A 87 -23.05 14.85 -18.67
CA ASP A 87 -23.82 14.18 -19.70
C ASP A 87 -22.79 13.56 -20.63
N TYR A 88 -22.42 12.31 -20.33
CA TYR A 88 -21.53 11.51 -21.14
C TYR A 88 -22.26 11.00 -22.39
N GLY A 89 -23.24 11.74 -22.93
CA GLY A 89 -23.82 11.59 -24.26
C GLY A 89 -24.26 10.18 -24.64
N LYS A 90 -24.48 9.29 -23.67
CA LYS A 90 -24.82 7.88 -23.88
C LYS A 90 -25.76 7.44 -22.77
N LYS A 91 -26.97 7.10 -23.20
CA LYS A 91 -28.02 6.51 -22.37
C LYS A 91 -27.45 5.32 -21.56
N PRO A 92 -27.88 5.11 -20.30
CA PRO A 92 -27.43 3.99 -19.49
C PRO A 92 -27.76 2.68 -20.19
N VAL A 93 -26.77 1.79 -20.38
CA VAL A 93 -26.97 0.49 -21.04
C VAL A 93 -27.43 -0.55 -20.03
N LEU A 94 -28.47 -1.30 -20.37
CA LEU A 94 -29.10 -2.29 -19.50
C LEU A 94 -28.38 -3.64 -19.62
N VAL A 95 -27.77 -4.09 -18.51
CA VAL A 95 -26.95 -5.32 -18.46
C VAL A 95 -27.73 -6.52 -17.90
N SER A 96 -28.60 -6.29 -16.90
CA SER A 96 -29.57 -7.26 -16.38
C SER A 96 -30.69 -6.56 -15.59
N VAL A 97 -31.87 -7.19 -15.48
CA VAL A 97 -32.99 -6.69 -14.67
C VAL A 97 -33.21 -7.65 -13.51
N PHE A 98 -33.27 -7.15 -12.27
CA PHE A 98 -33.62 -7.96 -11.11
C PHE A 98 -35.05 -7.68 -10.70
N ARG A 99 -35.84 -8.73 -10.49
CA ARG A 99 -37.26 -8.65 -10.11
C ARG A 99 -37.48 -9.40 -8.81
N GLU A 100 -38.43 -8.92 -8.03
CA GLU A 100 -38.84 -9.55 -6.78
C GLU A 100 -40.14 -10.33 -7.02
N ASN A 101 -40.15 -11.61 -6.67
CA ASN A 101 -41.37 -12.41 -6.77
C ASN A 101 -42.32 -12.10 -5.60
N ALA A 102 -43.56 -12.61 -5.66
CA ALA A 102 -44.57 -12.41 -4.63
C ALA A 102 -44.21 -12.94 -3.23
N ARG A 103 -43.09 -13.67 -3.09
CA ARG A 103 -42.54 -14.16 -1.81
C ARG A 103 -41.34 -13.35 -1.32
N GLY A 104 -41.02 -12.25 -2.00
CA GLY A 104 -39.91 -11.37 -1.66
C GLY A 104 -38.53 -11.85 -2.12
N GLN A 105 -38.47 -12.82 -3.05
CA GLN A 105 -37.19 -13.33 -3.56
C GLN A 105 -36.78 -12.57 -4.81
N ILE A 106 -35.58 -11.99 -4.78
CA ILE A 106 -34.99 -11.28 -5.92
C ILE A 106 -34.33 -12.29 -6.85
N TYR A 107 -34.69 -12.24 -8.14
CA TYR A 107 -34.11 -13.08 -9.19
C TYR A 107 -33.72 -12.25 -10.41
N GLU A 108 -32.70 -12.72 -11.14
CA GLU A 108 -32.29 -12.12 -12.40
C GLU A 108 -33.27 -12.51 -13.52
N ASP A 109 -33.70 -11.54 -14.29
CA ASP A 109 -34.71 -11.70 -15.33
C ASP A 109 -34.29 -10.95 -16.61
N LYS A 110 -34.91 -11.32 -17.74
CA LYS A 110 -34.62 -10.71 -19.02
C LYS A 110 -35.28 -9.33 -19.11
N PRO A 111 -34.60 -8.31 -19.67
CA PRO A 111 -35.22 -7.02 -19.93
C PRO A 111 -36.34 -7.14 -20.97
N THR A 112 -37.41 -6.40 -20.75
CA THR A 112 -38.55 -6.25 -21.66
C THR A 112 -38.19 -5.37 -22.85
N GLU A 113 -38.93 -5.46 -23.95
CA GLU A 113 -38.68 -4.65 -25.15
C GLU A 113 -38.75 -3.14 -24.90
N ALA A 114 -39.61 -2.70 -23.97
CA ALA A 114 -39.71 -1.31 -23.55
C ALA A 114 -38.44 -0.84 -22.80
N GLU A 115 -37.94 -1.65 -21.86
CA GLU A 115 -36.68 -1.39 -21.14
C GLU A 115 -35.48 -1.41 -22.12
N ILE A 116 -35.49 -2.28 -23.13
CA ILE A 116 -34.45 -2.33 -24.17
C ILE A 116 -34.48 -1.06 -25.04
N ALA A 117 -35.66 -0.56 -25.39
CA ALA A 117 -35.80 0.65 -26.20
C ALA A 117 -35.41 1.94 -25.45
N GLU A 118 -35.64 1.97 -24.14
CA GLU A 118 -35.33 3.12 -23.28
C GLU A 118 -33.82 3.24 -22.99
N TYR A 119 -33.15 2.12 -22.74
CA TYR A 119 -31.77 2.07 -22.21
C TYR A 119 -30.73 1.50 -23.21
N GLY A 120 -31.16 0.75 -24.23
CA GLY A 120 -30.28 0.07 -25.19
C GLY A 120 -29.61 -1.19 -24.62
N THR A 121 -29.40 -2.21 -25.45
CA THR A 121 -28.70 -3.46 -25.06
C THR A 121 -27.43 -3.68 -25.89
N VAL A 122 -26.41 -4.27 -25.26
CA VAL A 122 -25.32 -4.93 -25.98
C VAL A 122 -25.56 -6.43 -25.89
N LYS A 123 -25.64 -7.13 -27.03
CA LYS A 123 -25.81 -8.59 -27.06
C LYS A 123 -24.70 -9.25 -26.22
N GLY A 124 -25.07 -10.08 -25.26
CA GLY A 124 -24.19 -10.63 -24.21
C GLY A 124 -22.93 -11.37 -24.68
N GLN A 125 -22.81 -11.73 -25.96
CA GLN A 125 -21.58 -12.33 -26.51
C GLN A 125 -20.50 -11.30 -26.93
N GLU A 126 -20.84 -10.04 -27.17
CA GLU A 126 -19.85 -8.97 -27.38
C GLU A 126 -19.40 -8.32 -26.07
N ILE A 127 -20.25 -8.31 -25.03
CA ILE A 127 -19.87 -7.85 -23.69
C ILE A 127 -18.75 -8.74 -23.12
N LEU A 128 -18.82 -10.06 -23.30
CA LEU A 128 -17.75 -10.97 -22.85
C LEU A 128 -16.41 -10.77 -23.60
N LYS A 129 -16.42 -10.11 -24.77
CA LYS A 129 -15.20 -9.69 -25.48
C LYS A 129 -14.72 -8.28 -25.09
N LEU A 130 -15.57 -7.50 -24.42
CA LEU A 130 -15.33 -6.10 -24.01
C LEU A 130 -15.13 -5.95 -22.50
N VAL A 131 -15.55 -6.92 -21.69
CA VAL A 131 -15.13 -7.08 -20.31
C VAL A 131 -13.71 -7.61 -20.41
N PRO A 132 -12.68 -6.84 -20.00
CA PRO A 132 -11.37 -7.43 -19.90
C PRO A 132 -11.46 -8.56 -18.87
N ASP A 133 -10.97 -9.74 -19.21
CA ASP A 133 -10.59 -10.83 -18.28
C ASP A 133 -9.56 -10.35 -17.20
N GLY A 134 -9.37 -9.04 -17.02
CA GLY A 134 -8.22 -8.40 -16.39
C GLY A 134 -8.46 -7.80 -15.02
N LEU A 135 -9.66 -7.90 -14.44
CA LEU A 135 -9.93 -7.34 -13.10
C LEU A 135 -9.72 -8.36 -11.96
N GLU A 136 -9.91 -9.65 -12.22
CA GLU A 136 -9.59 -10.74 -11.28
C GLU A 136 -8.11 -10.75 -10.87
N ASN A 137 -7.25 -10.11 -11.68
CA ASN A 137 -5.81 -10.07 -11.49
C ASN A 137 -5.30 -8.76 -10.86
N THR A 138 -6.21 -7.87 -10.43
CA THR A 138 -5.82 -6.63 -9.75
C THR A 138 -5.44 -6.88 -8.29
N LYS A 139 -4.58 -6.02 -7.76
CA LYS A 139 -3.94 -6.11 -6.44
C LYS A 139 -3.88 -4.73 -5.80
N HIS A 140 -3.90 -4.70 -4.47
CA HIS A 140 -3.35 -3.57 -3.73
C HIS A 140 -1.84 -3.73 -3.69
N LEU A 141 -1.14 -2.79 -4.32
CA LEU A 141 0.31 -2.90 -4.42
C LEU A 141 1.00 -2.42 -3.14
N TRP A 142 0.42 -1.56 -2.32
CA TRP A 142 1.02 -1.09 -1.07
C TRP A 142 0.11 -1.43 0.10
N GLY A 143 0.66 -1.47 1.31
CA GLY A 143 -0.14 -1.73 2.50
C GLY A 143 -1.12 -0.60 2.76
N LYS A 144 -2.04 -0.78 3.71
CA LYS A 144 -3.22 0.10 3.90
C LYS A 144 -3.10 1.04 5.10
N THR A 145 -1.94 1.07 5.76
CA THR A 145 -1.78 1.79 7.03
C THR A 145 -0.44 2.55 7.09
N PRO A 146 -0.35 3.64 7.88
CA PRO A 146 0.89 4.33 8.20
C PRO A 146 1.93 3.40 8.81
N ALA A 147 3.19 3.78 8.62
CA ALA A 147 4.32 3.05 9.18
C ALA A 147 4.33 3.10 10.71
N PHE A 148 4.63 1.96 11.33
CA PHE A 148 4.91 1.84 12.75
C PHE A 148 6.39 1.49 12.91
N ASP A 149 7.04 2.13 13.88
CA ASP A 149 8.26 1.59 14.49
C ASP A 149 7.83 0.43 15.39
N ILE A 150 8.14 -0.78 14.97
CA ILE A 150 7.77 -2.03 15.65
C ILE A 150 8.69 -2.32 16.84
N LEU A 151 9.88 -1.73 16.86
CA LEU A 151 10.86 -2.00 17.90
C LEU A 151 10.62 -1.13 19.13
N LYS A 152 10.40 0.18 18.90
CA LYS A 152 10.27 1.19 19.97
C LYS A 152 11.44 1.12 20.95
N LEU A 153 12.66 1.01 20.40
CA LEU A 153 13.86 0.62 21.16
C LEU A 153 14.10 1.53 22.35
N SER A 154 14.09 2.85 22.12
CA SER A 154 14.41 3.85 23.15
C SER A 154 13.47 3.82 24.36
N THR A 155 12.19 3.48 24.14
CA THR A 155 11.17 3.42 25.20
C THR A 155 11.02 2.04 25.82
N ASN A 156 11.38 0.97 25.09
CA ASN A 156 11.29 -0.40 25.57
C ASN A 156 12.58 -0.81 26.27
N GLU A 157 13.62 -1.13 25.49
CA GLU A 157 14.90 -1.60 26.03
C GLU A 157 15.86 -0.47 26.45
N GLY A 158 15.63 0.76 25.97
CA GLY A 158 16.41 1.95 26.31
C GLY A 158 17.36 2.41 25.21
N VAL A 159 17.80 3.67 25.29
CA VAL A 159 18.68 4.30 24.28
C VAL A 159 20.09 3.71 24.26
N ASP A 160 20.56 3.15 25.37
CA ASP A 160 21.89 2.58 25.54
C ASP A 160 21.91 1.05 25.34
N TYR A 161 20.80 0.46 24.89
CA TYR A 161 20.72 -0.98 24.66
C TYR A 161 21.73 -1.42 23.58
N ASP A 162 22.51 -2.47 23.89
CA ASP A 162 23.66 -2.88 23.07
C ASP A 162 23.70 -4.36 22.72
N GLN A 163 22.67 -5.13 23.08
CA GLN A 163 22.55 -6.56 22.80
C GLN A 163 21.87 -6.82 21.46
N ASP A 164 22.14 -7.95 20.81
CA ASP A 164 21.54 -8.31 19.52
C ASP A 164 19.99 -8.35 19.56
N LEU A 165 19.37 -7.85 18.49
CA LEU A 165 17.92 -7.84 18.30
C LEU A 165 17.52 -8.59 17.05
N LYS A 166 16.43 -9.35 17.14
CA LYS A 166 15.90 -10.14 16.03
C LYS A 166 14.43 -9.87 15.77
N LEU A 167 14.10 -9.46 14.56
CA LEU A 167 12.75 -9.08 14.14
C LEU A 167 12.25 -9.97 12.99
N TYR A 168 10.95 -10.24 13.00
CA TYR A 168 10.25 -10.91 11.91
C TYR A 168 9.09 -10.04 11.40
N PHE A 169 9.10 -9.70 10.11
CA PHE A 169 8.01 -9.04 9.40
C PHE A 169 7.31 -10.04 8.50
N GLY A 170 6.14 -10.50 8.92
CA GLY A 170 5.28 -11.40 8.16
C GLY A 170 4.19 -10.63 7.43
N GLY A 171 4.08 -10.84 6.12
CA GLY A 171 3.11 -10.12 5.30
C GLY A 171 3.56 -8.70 5.06
N ALA A 172 4.84 -8.52 4.75
CA ALA A 172 5.46 -7.23 4.50
C ALA A 172 5.02 -6.64 3.16
N ASP A 173 3.72 -6.44 2.98
CA ASP A 173 3.09 -5.74 1.85
C ASP A 173 3.61 -4.30 1.73
N ASP A 174 4.07 -3.75 2.86
CA ASP A 174 4.62 -2.41 2.97
C ASP A 174 5.97 -2.34 3.72
N LEU A 175 7.04 -2.03 2.98
CA LEU A 175 8.37 -1.84 3.57
C LEU A 175 8.48 -0.59 4.46
N ARG A 176 7.48 0.31 4.53
CA ARG A 176 7.58 1.50 5.38
C ARG A 176 7.66 1.15 6.86
N HIS A 177 7.01 0.06 7.32
CA HIS A 177 7.18 -0.42 8.71
C HIS A 177 8.63 -0.84 8.98
N LEU A 178 9.24 -1.57 8.05
CA LEU A 178 10.65 -1.96 8.12
C LEU A 178 11.56 -0.73 8.15
N MET A 179 11.34 0.23 7.24
CA MET A 179 12.14 1.45 7.15
C MET A 179 12.03 2.30 8.42
N ALA A 180 10.81 2.51 8.94
CA ALA A 180 10.59 3.26 10.17
C ALA A 180 11.25 2.57 11.38
N THR A 181 11.15 1.25 11.46
CA THR A 181 11.77 0.46 12.53
C THR A 181 13.29 0.54 12.48
N ILE A 182 13.91 0.36 11.32
CA ILE A 182 15.37 0.47 11.17
C ILE A 182 15.85 1.89 11.48
N LEU A 183 15.12 2.92 11.03
CA LEU A 183 15.47 4.32 11.31
C LEU A 183 15.32 4.72 12.78
N SER A 184 14.59 3.95 13.58
CA SER A 184 14.47 4.18 15.04
C SER A 184 15.73 3.76 15.81
N VAL A 185 16.57 2.89 15.22
CA VAL A 185 17.78 2.38 15.85
C VAL A 185 18.92 3.38 15.65
N SER A 186 19.69 3.65 16.69
CA SER A 186 20.81 4.59 16.61
C SER A 186 21.90 4.07 15.67
N GLU A 187 22.57 4.98 14.94
CA GLU A 187 23.79 4.67 14.19
C GLU A 187 24.94 4.20 15.12
N THR A 188 24.86 4.50 16.41
CA THR A 188 25.84 4.08 17.45
C THR A 188 25.47 2.76 18.13
N TYR A 189 24.40 2.11 17.70
CA TYR A 189 23.97 0.83 18.24
C TYR A 189 25.05 -0.24 18.01
N LYS A 190 25.48 -0.89 19.09
CA LYS A 190 26.62 -1.84 19.06
C LYS A 190 26.21 -3.27 18.74
N GLY A 191 24.96 -3.63 19.04
CA GLY A 191 24.41 -4.94 18.72
C GLY A 191 24.20 -5.12 17.22
N GLN A 192 23.92 -6.35 16.80
CA GLN A 192 23.45 -6.66 15.47
C GLN A 192 21.92 -6.62 15.41
N LEU A 193 21.38 -5.92 14.42
CA LEU A 193 19.96 -5.96 14.09
C LEU A 193 19.69 -7.01 13.00
N SER A 194 19.15 -8.16 13.37
CA SER A 194 18.74 -9.21 12.43
C SER A 194 17.26 -9.09 12.07
N VAL A 195 16.93 -8.95 10.79
CA VAL A 195 15.53 -8.81 10.34
C VAL A 195 15.22 -9.82 9.27
N ILE A 196 14.11 -10.55 9.45
CA ILE A 196 13.56 -11.45 8.46
C ILE A 196 12.28 -10.84 7.90
N VAL A 197 12.22 -10.73 6.58
CA VAL A 197 11.08 -10.18 5.84
C VAL A 197 10.52 -11.26 4.93
N ASN A 198 9.21 -11.52 5.07
CA ASN A 198 8.50 -12.54 4.32
C ASN A 198 7.17 -11.97 3.80
N GLU A 199 7.04 -11.88 2.47
CA GLU A 199 5.81 -11.51 1.79
C GLU A 199 5.31 -12.70 0.96
N LEU A 200 4.03 -13.05 1.14
CA LEU A 200 3.43 -14.22 0.48
C LEU A 200 3.07 -13.92 -0.97
N ASP A 201 2.72 -12.68 -1.31
CA ASP A 201 2.51 -12.28 -2.68
C ASP A 201 3.85 -12.10 -3.40
N VAL A 202 4.13 -13.01 -4.34
CA VAL A 202 5.39 -13.04 -5.09
C VAL A 202 5.66 -11.72 -5.83
N ASP A 203 4.62 -11.05 -6.35
CA ASP A 203 4.81 -9.79 -7.08
C ASP A 203 5.22 -8.65 -6.11
N LEU A 204 4.63 -8.61 -4.91
CA LEU A 204 5.03 -7.67 -3.84
C LEU A 204 6.42 -7.98 -3.29
N GLN A 205 6.71 -9.26 -3.02
CA GLN A 205 8.03 -9.71 -2.57
C GLN A 205 9.12 -9.32 -3.58
N ILE A 206 8.89 -9.53 -4.88
CA ILE A 206 9.81 -9.14 -5.94
C ILE A 206 10.01 -7.61 -5.97
N ARG A 207 8.95 -6.81 -5.87
CA ARG A 207 9.10 -5.34 -5.79
C ARG A 207 9.91 -4.93 -4.57
N ASN A 208 9.61 -5.51 -3.40
CA ASN A 208 10.32 -5.22 -2.16
C ASN A 208 11.81 -5.51 -2.28
N LEU A 209 12.17 -6.61 -2.94
CA LEU A 209 13.56 -6.95 -3.23
C LEU A 209 14.23 -5.93 -4.15
N ILE A 210 13.55 -5.46 -5.19
CA ILE A 210 14.10 -4.43 -6.09
C ILE A 210 14.38 -3.15 -5.30
N ILE A 211 13.45 -2.72 -4.45
CA ILE A 211 13.59 -1.52 -3.60
C ILE A 211 14.79 -1.66 -2.66
N ILE A 212 14.90 -2.78 -1.95
CA ILE A 212 15.98 -3.00 -0.98
C ILE A 212 17.32 -3.19 -1.67
N LEU A 213 17.37 -3.86 -2.82
CA LEU A 213 18.59 -3.94 -3.63
C LEU A 213 19.06 -2.56 -4.09
N LEU A 214 18.14 -1.68 -4.52
CA LEU A 214 18.48 -0.29 -4.88
C LEU A 214 18.99 0.49 -3.67
N ALA A 215 18.33 0.38 -2.52
CA ALA A 215 18.73 1.06 -1.29
C ALA A 215 20.13 0.64 -0.82
N THR A 216 20.45 -0.66 -0.95
CA THR A 216 21.74 -1.24 -0.56
C THR A 216 22.86 -0.95 -1.58
N LEU A 217 22.58 -1.08 -2.87
CA LEU A 217 23.61 -1.06 -3.93
C LEU A 217 23.90 0.32 -4.49
N VAL A 218 22.92 1.24 -4.49
CA VAL A 218 23.09 2.54 -5.14
C VAL A 218 23.66 3.58 -4.14
N PRO A 219 24.77 4.27 -4.49
CA PRO A 219 25.36 5.27 -3.61
C PRO A 219 24.53 6.56 -3.48
N ASP A 220 24.79 7.30 -2.40
CA ASP A 220 24.39 8.71 -2.21
C ASP A 220 22.89 9.03 -2.31
N GLY A 221 22.00 8.07 -2.05
CA GLY A 221 20.55 8.29 -2.18
C GLY A 221 20.12 8.62 -3.62
N LYS A 222 20.95 8.35 -4.63
CA LYS A 222 20.61 8.61 -6.04
C LYS A 222 19.36 7.85 -6.49
N ALA A 223 19.08 6.71 -5.86
CA ALA A 223 17.88 5.92 -6.11
C ALA A 223 16.62 6.40 -5.36
N THR A 224 16.67 7.46 -4.54
CA THR A 224 15.54 7.83 -3.67
C THR A 224 14.24 8.08 -4.43
N GLU A 225 14.25 8.94 -5.46
CA GLU A 225 13.03 9.24 -6.23
C GLU A 225 12.63 8.06 -7.13
N LEU A 226 13.60 7.29 -7.66
CA LEU A 226 13.32 6.04 -8.36
C LEU A 226 12.57 5.05 -7.46
N ILE A 227 13.04 4.80 -6.24
CA ILE A 227 12.39 3.91 -5.27
C ILE A 227 10.97 4.41 -4.97
N THR A 228 10.80 5.73 -4.79
CA THR A 228 9.48 6.35 -4.56
C THR A 228 8.52 6.06 -5.73
N HIS A 229 9.00 6.17 -6.97
CA HIS A 229 8.19 5.87 -8.15
C HIS A 229 7.99 4.38 -8.41
N LEU A 230 8.95 3.52 -8.08
CA LEU A 230 8.77 2.06 -8.11
C LEU A 230 7.62 1.63 -7.19
N TRP A 231 7.41 2.37 -6.10
CA TRP A 231 6.34 2.10 -5.15
C TRP A 231 4.97 2.61 -5.60
N TYR A 232 4.89 3.86 -6.07
CA TYR A 232 3.62 4.57 -6.22
C TYR A 232 3.28 5.04 -7.65
N SER A 233 4.17 4.85 -8.62
CA SER A 233 3.95 5.31 -10.01
C SER A 233 3.92 4.15 -11.00
N ALA A 234 2.94 4.17 -11.91
CA ALA A 234 2.80 3.23 -13.02
C ALA A 234 3.86 3.45 -14.13
N SER A 235 4.48 4.63 -14.21
CA SER A 235 5.60 4.89 -15.11
C SER A 235 6.73 5.59 -14.38
N ILE A 236 7.92 5.56 -14.98
CA ILE A 236 9.16 6.14 -14.48
C ILE A 236 9.91 6.81 -15.64
N PRO A 237 10.73 7.85 -15.39
CA PRO A 237 11.65 8.35 -16.39
C PRO A 237 12.68 7.27 -16.76
N SER A 238 12.90 7.06 -18.05
CA SER A 238 13.86 6.07 -18.57
C SER A 238 15.27 6.25 -18.01
N GLU A 239 15.68 7.49 -17.75
CA GLU A 239 16.99 7.84 -17.17
C GLU A 239 17.16 7.23 -15.79
N MET A 240 16.13 7.31 -14.93
CA MET A 240 16.19 6.72 -13.59
C MET A 240 16.40 5.21 -13.64
N TYR A 241 15.78 4.53 -14.61
CA TYR A 241 15.88 3.07 -14.73
C TYR A 241 17.28 2.58 -15.11
N CYS A 242 18.18 3.48 -15.53
CA CYS A 242 19.60 3.13 -15.68
C CYS A 242 20.23 2.70 -14.35
N LEU A 243 19.74 3.18 -13.19
CA LEU A 243 20.20 2.69 -11.88
C LEU A 243 19.87 1.21 -11.67
N VAL A 244 18.68 0.76 -12.10
CA VAL A 244 18.31 -0.67 -12.04
C VAL A 244 19.21 -1.49 -12.96
N THR A 245 19.43 -0.99 -14.18
CA THR A 245 20.21 -1.67 -15.22
C THR A 245 21.68 -1.82 -14.83
N GLU A 246 22.25 -0.81 -14.17
CA GLU A 246 23.66 -0.80 -13.76
C GLU A 246 23.89 -1.55 -12.43
N TYR A 247 23.04 -1.30 -11.43
CA TYR A 247 23.27 -1.80 -10.08
C TYR A 247 22.56 -3.12 -9.80
N VAL A 248 21.32 -3.32 -10.23
CA VAL A 248 20.50 -4.47 -9.79
C VAL A 248 20.55 -5.63 -10.78
N LEU A 249 20.27 -5.34 -12.06
CA LEU A 249 20.12 -6.36 -13.10
C LEU A 249 21.34 -7.30 -13.24
N PRO A 250 22.61 -6.83 -13.16
CA PRO A 250 23.76 -7.73 -13.29
C PRO A 250 23.84 -8.78 -12.17
N ARG A 251 23.52 -8.41 -10.92
CA ARG A 251 23.50 -9.37 -9.80
C ARG A 251 22.40 -10.41 -9.99
N VAL A 252 21.20 -9.98 -10.35
CA VAL A 252 20.06 -10.88 -10.60
C VAL A 252 20.37 -11.84 -11.76
N LYS A 253 20.94 -11.31 -12.85
CA LYS A 253 21.34 -12.12 -14.01
C LYS A 253 22.33 -13.21 -13.64
N MET A 254 23.35 -12.89 -12.83
CA MET A 254 24.34 -13.86 -12.38
C MET A 254 23.70 -15.07 -11.68
N VAL A 255 22.82 -14.83 -10.70
CA VAL A 255 22.12 -15.91 -9.99
C VAL A 255 21.19 -16.68 -10.91
N TRP A 256 20.54 -16.01 -11.85
CA TRP A 256 19.70 -16.68 -12.85
C TRP A 256 20.51 -17.58 -13.81
N GLU A 257 21.70 -17.18 -14.23
CA GLU A 257 22.59 -18.04 -15.04
C GLU A 257 23.00 -19.30 -14.27
N GLU A 258 23.28 -19.20 -12.97
CA GLU A 258 23.54 -20.35 -12.10
C GLU A 258 22.32 -21.27 -11.97
N CYS A 259 21.11 -20.71 -11.81
CA CYS A 259 19.86 -21.46 -11.83
C CYS A 259 19.72 -22.26 -13.14
N LYS A 260 19.96 -21.63 -14.28
CA LYS A 260 19.89 -22.28 -15.60
C LYS A 260 20.91 -23.39 -15.75
N LYS A 261 22.16 -23.15 -15.35
CA LYS A 261 23.24 -24.14 -15.40
C LYS A 261 22.86 -25.38 -14.58
N ALA A 262 22.45 -25.20 -13.34
CA ALA A 262 22.04 -26.30 -12.47
C ALA A 262 20.82 -27.08 -13.00
N ALA A 263 19.88 -26.41 -13.67
CA ALA A 263 18.74 -27.07 -14.29
C ALA A 263 19.16 -27.96 -15.48
N ARG A 264 20.16 -27.54 -16.27
CA ARG A 264 20.73 -28.34 -17.37
C ARG A 264 21.44 -29.58 -16.86
N GLU A 265 22.34 -29.41 -15.88
CA GLU A 265 23.09 -30.51 -15.27
C GLU A 265 22.15 -31.58 -14.67
N ARG A 266 21.06 -31.15 -14.01
CA ARG A 266 20.02 -32.09 -13.51
C ARG A 266 19.33 -32.86 -14.62
N LYS A 267 19.05 -32.19 -15.75
CA LYS A 267 18.41 -32.84 -16.91
C LYS A 267 19.34 -33.89 -17.53
N GLU A 268 20.62 -33.59 -17.65
CA GLU A 268 21.65 -34.51 -18.13
C GLU A 268 21.84 -35.71 -17.20
N ALA A 269 21.98 -35.47 -15.90
CA ALA A 269 22.08 -36.53 -14.89
C ALA A 269 20.84 -37.44 -14.88
N ARG A 270 19.65 -36.87 -15.10
CA ARG A 270 18.40 -37.63 -15.19
C ARG A 270 18.34 -38.51 -16.44
N SER A 271 18.84 -38.02 -17.57
CA SER A 271 18.96 -38.82 -18.79
C SER A 271 19.93 -39.99 -18.58
N GLN A 272 21.10 -39.76 -17.97
CA GLN A 272 22.10 -40.79 -17.67
C GLN A 272 21.58 -41.84 -16.67
N ALA A 273 20.93 -41.43 -15.59
CA ALA A 273 20.36 -42.35 -14.60
C ALA A 273 19.26 -43.25 -15.18
N LYS A 274 18.50 -42.72 -16.15
CA LYS A 274 17.47 -43.47 -16.88
C LYS A 274 18.08 -44.53 -17.81
N GLU A 275 19.23 -44.24 -18.43
CA GLU A 275 20.00 -45.22 -19.20
C GLU A 275 20.62 -46.30 -18.30
N GLU A 276 21.03 -45.96 -17.08
CA GLU A 276 21.65 -46.89 -16.11
C GLU A 276 20.66 -47.73 -15.29
N ASN A 277 19.35 -47.62 -15.53
CA ASN A 277 18.28 -48.37 -14.84
C ASN A 277 18.34 -48.28 -13.29
N LYS A 278 18.85 -47.17 -12.75
CA LYS A 278 18.96 -46.92 -11.31
C LYS A 278 17.69 -46.25 -10.79
N THR A 279 17.15 -46.75 -9.68
CA THR A 279 16.00 -46.14 -9.00
C THR A 279 16.37 -44.77 -8.42
N GLU A 280 15.70 -43.72 -8.90
CA GLU A 280 15.86 -42.35 -8.39
C GLU A 280 15.52 -42.29 -6.90
N LYS A 281 16.49 -41.94 -6.04
CA LYS A 281 16.16 -41.29 -4.76
C LYS A 281 15.62 -39.90 -5.10
N LYS A 282 14.37 -39.60 -4.72
CA LYS A 282 13.81 -38.24 -4.78
C LYS A 282 14.85 -37.26 -4.22
N PRO A 283 15.27 -36.22 -4.96
CA PRO A 283 16.19 -35.24 -4.41
C PRO A 283 15.55 -34.61 -3.18
N ALA A 284 16.28 -34.59 -2.07
CA ALA A 284 15.88 -33.87 -0.87
C ALA A 284 16.06 -32.36 -1.10
N GLU A 285 15.05 -31.60 -0.66
CA GLU A 285 15.01 -30.16 -0.42
C GLU A 285 14.88 -29.18 -1.61
N SER A 286 14.08 -28.14 -1.36
CA SER A 286 13.84 -26.98 -2.22
C SER A 286 15.16 -26.34 -2.65
N SER A 287 15.37 -26.22 -3.96
CA SER A 287 16.60 -25.65 -4.53
C SER A 287 16.64 -24.13 -4.46
N ILE A 288 16.43 -23.56 -3.28
CA ILE A 288 16.50 -22.12 -3.03
C ILE A 288 17.91 -21.65 -3.36
N ARG A 289 18.00 -20.66 -4.25
CA ARG A 289 19.26 -19.99 -4.59
C ARG A 289 19.37 -18.70 -3.82
N ARG A 290 20.58 -18.41 -3.37
CA ARG A 290 20.84 -17.29 -2.47
C ARG A 290 21.73 -16.25 -3.15
N MET A 291 21.39 -15.00 -2.95
CA MET A 291 22.24 -13.85 -3.21
C MET A 291 22.59 -13.21 -1.87
N VAL A 292 23.85 -12.82 -1.70
CA VAL A 292 24.28 -12.00 -0.57
C VAL A 292 24.93 -10.73 -1.13
N VAL A 293 24.54 -9.60 -0.57
CA VAL A 293 25.05 -8.27 -0.91
C VAL A 293 25.44 -7.57 0.39
N GLU A 294 26.57 -6.87 0.38
CA GLU A 294 27.04 -6.10 1.52
C GLU A 294 27.16 -4.63 1.13
N SER A 295 26.82 -3.73 2.06
CA SER A 295 26.92 -2.28 1.90
C SER A 295 27.21 -1.63 3.24
N GLY A 296 28.46 -1.18 3.43
CA GLY A 296 28.96 -0.76 4.73
C GLY A 296 28.89 -1.91 5.73
N THR A 297 28.21 -1.69 6.85
CA THR A 297 27.99 -2.70 7.91
C THR A 297 26.73 -3.53 7.72
N THR A 298 25.94 -3.27 6.67
CA THR A 298 24.73 -4.04 6.39
C THR A 298 24.98 -5.19 5.45
N ARG A 299 24.47 -6.35 5.86
CA ARG A 299 24.39 -7.57 5.06
C ARG A 299 22.95 -7.83 4.62
N LEU A 300 22.74 -7.97 3.33
CA LEU A 300 21.46 -8.35 2.72
C LEU A 300 21.58 -9.75 2.13
N ALA A 301 20.76 -10.69 2.62
CA ALA A 301 20.62 -12.03 2.07
C ALA A 301 19.24 -12.21 1.45
N ILE A 302 19.20 -12.73 0.23
CA ILE A 302 17.97 -12.98 -0.53
C ILE A 302 17.96 -14.45 -0.90
N GLY A 303 16.91 -15.18 -0.50
CA GLY A 303 16.71 -16.58 -0.84
C GLY A 303 15.40 -16.77 -1.62
N LEU A 304 15.51 -17.13 -2.90
CA LEU A 304 14.35 -17.41 -3.75
C LEU A 304 14.46 -18.76 -4.45
N GLU A 305 13.30 -19.31 -4.82
CA GLU A 305 13.22 -20.44 -5.74
C GLU A 305 13.67 -20.04 -7.15
N PRO A 306 14.19 -20.98 -7.96
CA PRO A 306 14.69 -20.67 -9.31
C PRO A 306 13.67 -20.00 -10.22
N GLN A 307 12.38 -20.35 -10.10
CA GLN A 307 11.30 -19.71 -10.87
C GLN A 307 11.09 -18.23 -10.50
N HIS A 308 11.23 -17.86 -9.23
CA HIS A 308 11.12 -16.48 -8.78
C HIS A 308 12.36 -15.66 -9.18
N TRP A 309 13.54 -16.27 -9.20
CA TRP A 309 14.74 -15.65 -9.81
C TRP A 309 14.54 -15.37 -11.31
N LEU A 310 13.94 -16.30 -12.05
CA LEU A 310 13.58 -16.08 -13.46
C LEU A 310 12.57 -14.94 -13.61
N GLN A 311 11.52 -14.91 -12.78
CA GLN A 311 10.50 -13.86 -12.81
C GLN A 311 11.12 -12.49 -12.55
N LEU A 312 11.96 -12.37 -11.51
CA LEU A 312 12.70 -11.14 -11.20
C LEU A 312 13.61 -10.73 -12.37
N TYR A 313 14.35 -11.67 -12.97
CA TYR A 313 15.19 -11.38 -14.14
C TYR A 313 14.38 -10.85 -15.34
N ILE A 314 13.29 -11.54 -15.71
CA ILE A 314 12.41 -11.13 -16.81
C ILE A 314 11.79 -9.76 -16.54
N MET A 315 11.34 -9.53 -15.31
CA MET A 315 10.72 -8.27 -14.88
C MET A 315 11.70 -7.09 -14.98
N LEU A 316 12.99 -7.31 -14.73
CA LEU A 316 13.98 -6.24 -14.75
C LEU A 316 14.58 -5.96 -16.13
N ASP A 317 14.58 -6.95 -17.03
CA ASP A 317 15.13 -6.81 -18.38
C ASP A 317 14.24 -5.96 -19.27
N ARG A 318 14.73 -4.77 -19.63
CA ARG A 318 14.04 -3.78 -20.47
C ARG A 318 13.58 -4.34 -21.82
N ASN A 319 14.23 -5.37 -22.35
CA ASN A 319 13.83 -5.98 -23.62
C ASN A 319 12.45 -6.66 -23.52
N ASN A 320 11.98 -6.97 -22.32
CA ASN A 320 10.66 -7.52 -22.08
C ASN A 320 9.58 -6.45 -21.88
N PHE A 321 9.93 -5.17 -21.92
CA PHE A 321 8.99 -4.09 -21.60
C PHE A 321 8.10 -3.83 -22.82
N GLN A 322 6.81 -3.67 -22.55
CA GLN A 322 5.88 -3.13 -23.55
C GLN A 322 6.14 -1.64 -23.79
N SER A 323 5.67 -1.10 -24.91
CA SER A 323 5.72 0.34 -25.14
C SER A 323 4.91 1.10 -24.09
N ILE A 324 5.32 2.33 -23.78
CA ILE A 324 4.59 3.17 -22.82
C ILE A 324 3.17 3.47 -23.28
N GLN A 325 2.93 3.56 -24.59
CA GLN A 325 1.59 3.74 -25.15
C GLN A 325 0.69 2.54 -24.83
N LEU A 326 1.19 1.31 -25.05
CA LEU A 326 0.43 0.10 -24.72
C LEU A 326 0.22 -0.05 -23.21
N ALA A 327 1.23 0.28 -22.40
CA ALA A 327 1.14 0.27 -20.94
C ALA A 327 0.07 1.23 -20.41
N ARG A 328 0.03 2.46 -20.95
CA ARG A 328 -0.97 3.49 -20.62
C ARG A 328 -2.36 3.04 -21.04
N GLN A 329 -2.51 2.48 -22.25
CA GLN A 329 -3.79 1.96 -22.72
C GLN A 329 -4.33 0.85 -21.80
N LYS A 330 -3.50 -0.15 -21.46
CA LYS A 330 -3.88 -1.23 -20.54
C LYS A 330 -4.31 -0.70 -19.17
N ARG A 331 -3.55 0.26 -18.62
CA ARG A 331 -3.91 0.92 -17.36
C ARG A 331 -5.24 1.66 -17.48
N GLN A 332 -5.44 2.45 -18.53
CA GLN A 332 -6.66 3.23 -18.73
C GLN A 332 -7.89 2.32 -18.83
N ASN A 333 -7.78 1.15 -19.47
CA ASN A 333 -8.89 0.19 -19.55
C ASN A 333 -9.30 -0.35 -18.18
N ILE A 334 -8.38 -0.45 -17.22
CA ILE A 334 -8.65 -0.88 -15.84
C ILE A 334 -9.20 0.29 -15.01
N ILE A 335 -8.45 1.39 -14.95
CA ILE A 335 -8.77 2.57 -14.13
C ILE A 335 -10.08 3.23 -14.58
N PHE A 336 -10.29 3.32 -15.89
CA PHE A 336 -11.47 3.92 -16.49
C PHE A 336 -12.45 2.90 -17.06
N SER A 337 -12.48 1.70 -16.49
CA SER A 337 -13.36 0.62 -16.94
C SER A 337 -14.79 1.09 -17.17
N ILE A 338 -15.36 0.65 -18.29
CA ILE A 338 -16.76 0.88 -18.67
C ILE A 338 -17.73 -0.08 -17.98
N ASN A 339 -17.21 -1.04 -17.20
CA ASN A 339 -18.02 -1.95 -16.42
C ASN A 339 -18.96 -1.14 -15.48
N PRO A 340 -20.28 -1.35 -15.53
CA PRO A 340 -21.24 -0.54 -14.76
C PRO A 340 -20.99 -0.55 -13.25
N ASN A 341 -20.62 -1.70 -12.68
CA ASN A 341 -20.31 -1.81 -11.25
C ASN A 341 -19.07 -0.99 -10.88
N HIS A 342 -18.06 -0.99 -11.74
CA HIS A 342 -16.81 -0.25 -11.50
C HIS A 342 -17.02 1.25 -11.70
N LYS A 343 -17.84 1.62 -12.70
CA LYS A 343 -18.30 3.00 -12.89
C LYS A 343 -19.05 3.49 -11.65
N LYS A 344 -19.97 2.68 -11.11
CA LYS A 344 -20.71 2.98 -9.87
C LYS A 344 -19.77 3.16 -8.68
N LYS A 345 -18.89 2.19 -8.40
CA LYS A 345 -17.94 2.28 -7.27
C LYS A 345 -17.01 3.49 -7.36
N ARG A 346 -16.52 3.80 -8.56
CA ARG A 346 -15.70 5.00 -8.79
C ARG A 346 -16.50 6.28 -8.59
N PHE A 347 -17.76 6.32 -9.02
CA PHE A 347 -18.64 7.46 -8.75
C PHE A 347 -18.83 7.64 -7.24
N GLU A 348 -19.12 6.57 -6.51
CA GLU A 348 -19.25 6.58 -5.04
C GLU A 348 -17.95 7.05 -4.38
N PHE A 349 -16.79 6.56 -4.83
CA PHE A 349 -15.48 7.02 -4.37
C PHE A 349 -15.33 8.54 -4.54
N PHE A 350 -15.53 9.08 -5.75
CA PHE A 350 -15.37 10.51 -5.99
C PHE A 350 -16.44 11.35 -5.28
N ALA A 351 -17.66 10.85 -5.13
CA ALA A 351 -18.75 11.53 -4.44
C ALA A 351 -18.43 11.77 -2.96
N ALA A 352 -17.63 10.89 -2.34
CA ALA A 352 -17.19 11.02 -0.96
C ALA A 352 -16.05 12.04 -0.75
N LEU A 353 -15.41 12.55 -1.81
CA LEU A 353 -14.25 13.43 -1.71
C LEU A 353 -14.62 14.93 -1.82
N PRO A 354 -13.89 15.84 -1.15
CA PRO A 354 -14.03 17.28 -1.40
C PRO A 354 -13.49 17.66 -2.79
N PRO A 355 -13.93 18.79 -3.36
CA PRO A 355 -13.61 19.18 -4.75
C PRO A 355 -12.10 19.16 -5.08
N TRP A 356 -11.26 19.71 -4.20
CA TRP A 356 -9.81 19.72 -4.39
C TRP A 356 -9.20 18.31 -4.40
N GLN A 357 -9.67 17.41 -3.53
CA GLN A 357 -9.14 16.04 -3.48
C GLN A 357 -9.54 15.25 -4.72
N ARG A 358 -10.77 15.44 -5.22
CA ARG A 358 -11.21 14.86 -6.51
C ARG A 358 -10.26 15.24 -7.65
N VAL A 359 -9.83 16.50 -7.70
CA VAL A 359 -8.91 17.00 -8.73
C VAL A 359 -7.55 16.29 -8.63
N THR A 360 -7.00 16.12 -7.43
CA THR A 360 -5.72 15.40 -7.25
C THR A 360 -5.82 13.89 -7.56
N GLU A 361 -6.90 13.24 -7.11
CA GLU A 361 -7.18 11.82 -7.33
C GLU A 361 -7.45 11.50 -8.80
N GLU A 362 -8.15 12.40 -9.51
CA GLU A 362 -8.38 12.31 -10.94
C GLU A 362 -7.06 12.46 -11.71
N ARG A 363 -6.19 13.40 -11.32
CA ARG A 363 -4.87 13.53 -11.93
C ARG A 363 -4.04 12.26 -11.76
N TYR A 364 -3.98 11.70 -10.54
CA TYR A 364 -3.27 10.45 -10.32
C TYR A 364 -3.85 9.31 -11.18
N ARG A 365 -5.18 9.23 -11.34
CA ARG A 365 -5.82 8.26 -12.23
C ARG A 365 -5.49 8.48 -13.71
N GLN A 366 -5.39 9.72 -14.16
CA GLN A 366 -5.02 10.04 -15.54
C GLN A 366 -3.55 9.75 -15.85
N THR A 367 -2.63 10.17 -14.97
CA THR A 367 -1.18 10.06 -15.21
C THR A 367 -0.61 8.72 -14.75
N GLY A 368 -1.14 8.18 -13.65
CA GLY A 368 -0.56 7.05 -12.93
C GLY A 368 0.73 7.38 -12.20
N VAL A 369 1.05 8.65 -11.95
CA VAL A 369 2.33 9.06 -11.36
C VAL A 369 2.10 9.84 -10.07
N LEU A 370 2.72 9.39 -8.97
CA LEU A 370 2.77 10.14 -7.72
C LEU A 370 3.77 11.29 -7.86
N LEU A 371 3.26 12.52 -7.85
CA LEU A 371 4.02 13.76 -7.95
C LEU A 371 3.27 14.90 -7.24
N PRO A 372 3.98 15.97 -6.83
CA PRO A 372 3.33 17.24 -6.50
C PRO A 372 2.44 17.73 -7.65
N TYR A 373 1.32 18.35 -7.35
CA TYR A 373 0.37 18.82 -8.38
C TYR A 373 1.02 19.88 -9.30
N GLY A 374 2.05 20.60 -8.88
CA GLY A 374 2.79 21.49 -9.78
C GLY A 374 3.69 20.78 -10.81
N ALA A 375 4.02 19.50 -10.61
CA ALA A 375 5.10 18.84 -11.36
C ALA A 375 4.63 18.14 -12.66
N SER A 376 5.46 18.22 -13.71
CA SER A 376 5.16 17.58 -14.99
C SER A 376 5.43 16.07 -14.96
N ALA A 377 4.44 15.28 -15.38
CA ALA A 377 4.58 13.84 -15.62
C ALA A 377 4.97 13.51 -17.09
N GLY A 378 5.18 14.52 -17.95
CA GLY A 378 5.30 14.32 -19.41
C GLY A 378 6.47 13.46 -19.85
N HIS A 379 7.57 13.49 -19.10
CA HIS A 379 8.81 12.74 -19.37
C HIS A 379 8.83 11.34 -18.72
N PHE A 380 7.74 10.91 -18.08
CA PHE A 380 7.61 9.55 -17.52
C PHE A 380 7.26 8.57 -18.65
N ASP A 381 8.30 8.07 -19.31
CA ASP A 381 8.24 7.41 -20.62
C ASP A 381 8.53 5.90 -20.58
N LEU A 382 8.83 5.34 -19.42
CA LEU A 382 9.05 3.90 -19.23
C LEU A 382 7.96 3.31 -18.31
N PRO A 383 7.34 2.18 -18.66
CA PRO A 383 6.46 1.47 -17.74
C PRO A 383 7.22 1.03 -16.49
N ASN A 384 6.63 1.20 -15.31
CA ASN A 384 7.17 0.64 -14.08
C ASN A 384 6.97 -0.88 -14.09
N PRO A 385 8.02 -1.71 -14.15
CA PRO A 385 7.88 -3.16 -14.27
C PRO A 385 7.16 -3.82 -13.09
N THR A 386 7.08 -3.14 -11.94
CA THR A 386 6.42 -3.64 -10.73
C THR A 386 4.89 -3.40 -10.74
N PHE A 387 4.38 -2.60 -11.67
CA PHE A 387 2.94 -2.36 -11.88
C PHE A 387 2.37 -3.19 -13.04
N TYR A 388 3.24 -3.84 -13.83
CA TYR A 388 2.83 -4.59 -15.02
C TYR A 388 3.40 -6.01 -14.98
N HIS A 389 2.52 -6.99 -14.85
CA HIS A 389 2.88 -8.39 -15.00
C HIS A 389 2.75 -8.81 -16.47
N ARG A 390 3.68 -9.66 -16.92
CA ARG A 390 3.72 -10.12 -18.33
C ARG A 390 2.43 -10.81 -18.77
N SER A 391 1.89 -11.71 -17.95
CA SER A 391 0.65 -12.44 -18.26
C SER A 391 -0.62 -11.80 -17.69
N LYS A 392 -0.52 -11.02 -16.61
CA LYS A 392 -1.71 -10.49 -15.90
C LYS A 392 -2.03 -9.05 -16.30
N GLY A 393 -1.14 -8.37 -17.00
CA GLY A 393 -1.33 -6.97 -17.39
C GLY A 393 -1.06 -6.00 -16.24
N PHE A 394 -1.81 -4.90 -16.20
CA PHE A 394 -1.68 -3.89 -15.16
C PHE A 394 -2.25 -4.41 -13.84
N LEU A 395 -1.44 -4.35 -12.78
CA LEU A 395 -1.73 -5.04 -11.53
C LEU A 395 -2.54 -4.21 -10.53
N LEU A 396 -2.53 -2.88 -10.59
CA LEU A 396 -3.15 -2.07 -9.53
C LEU A 396 -4.69 -2.08 -9.67
N ASP A 397 -5.39 -2.20 -8.53
CA ASP A 397 -6.84 -2.01 -8.47
C ASP A 397 -7.28 -0.64 -9.00
N HIS A 398 -8.47 -0.61 -9.61
CA HIS A 398 -9.02 0.56 -10.27
C HIS A 398 -9.34 1.75 -9.34
N LEU A 399 -9.55 1.49 -8.04
CA LEU A 399 -9.81 2.51 -7.03
C LEU A 399 -8.62 2.83 -6.15
N ALA A 400 -7.56 2.01 -6.18
CA ALA A 400 -6.40 2.22 -5.33
C ALA A 400 -5.80 3.62 -5.49
N SER A 401 -5.61 4.28 -4.35
CA SER A 401 -4.93 5.56 -4.22
C SER A 401 -3.65 5.40 -3.41
N PRO A 402 -2.56 6.12 -3.75
CA PRO A 402 -1.37 6.16 -2.91
C PRO A 402 -1.66 6.83 -1.55
N LEU A 403 -2.78 7.54 -1.40
CA LEU A 403 -3.25 8.07 -0.13
C LEU A 403 -3.90 7.00 0.76
N ASP A 404 -4.21 5.81 0.24
CA ASP A 404 -4.89 4.73 0.97
C ASP A 404 -4.08 4.19 2.17
N ASN A 405 -2.84 4.60 2.33
CA ASN A 405 -1.95 4.09 3.36
C ASN A 405 -1.36 5.18 4.24
N GLN A 406 -2.02 6.34 4.25
CA GLN A 406 -1.53 7.56 4.86
C GLN A 406 -2.53 8.16 5.81
N ASP A 407 -2.01 8.71 6.90
CA ASP A 407 -2.80 9.52 7.82
C ASP A 407 -2.94 10.92 7.21
N LEU A 408 -4.11 11.20 6.63
CA LEU A 408 -4.34 12.47 5.92
C LEU A 408 -4.15 13.71 6.82
N PRO A 409 -4.56 13.70 8.11
CA PRO A 409 -4.18 14.73 9.07
C PRO A 409 -2.67 15.00 9.14
N ARG A 410 -1.87 13.94 9.26
CA ARG A 410 -0.42 14.03 9.27
C ARG A 410 0.14 14.55 7.94
N LEU A 411 -0.41 14.15 6.79
CA LEU A 411 0.02 14.70 5.50
C LEU A 411 -0.26 16.19 5.38
N HIS A 412 -1.38 16.68 5.91
CA HIS A 412 -1.66 18.11 5.93
C HIS A 412 -0.68 18.89 6.82
N GLN A 413 -0.30 18.33 7.98
CA GLN A 413 0.79 18.89 8.79
C GLN A 413 2.12 18.89 8.02
N THR A 414 2.40 17.85 7.25
CA THR A 414 3.54 17.79 6.34
C THR A 414 3.48 18.91 5.30
N CYS A 415 2.30 19.25 4.74
CA CYS A 415 2.16 20.39 3.83
C CYS A 415 2.64 21.69 4.48
N HIS A 416 2.14 21.98 5.68
CA HIS A 416 2.52 23.18 6.44
C HIS A 416 4.03 23.20 6.75
N ARG A 417 4.57 22.09 7.27
CA ARG A 417 6.00 21.97 7.64
C ARG A 417 6.93 22.19 6.45
N LEU A 418 6.55 21.74 5.26
CA LEU A 418 7.39 21.79 4.05
C LEU A 418 7.05 22.94 3.09
N GLY A 419 6.08 23.81 3.43
CA GLY A 419 5.64 24.87 2.54
C GLY A 419 5.06 24.36 1.21
N ILE A 420 4.41 23.18 1.25
CA ILE A 420 3.67 22.60 0.12
C ILE A 420 2.25 23.18 0.16
N PRO A 421 1.62 23.46 -1.01
CA PRO A 421 0.22 23.89 -1.04
C PRO A 421 -0.68 22.95 -0.21
N PRO A 422 -1.56 23.48 0.67
CA PRO A 422 -2.23 22.67 1.70
C PRO A 422 -3.19 21.61 1.16
N ASN A 423 -3.67 21.76 -0.09
CA ASN A 423 -4.53 20.77 -0.75
C ASN A 423 -3.74 19.73 -1.57
N ASP A 424 -2.41 19.87 -1.69
CA ASP A 424 -1.56 18.95 -2.47
C ASP A 424 -1.06 17.76 -1.60
N LEU A 425 -1.99 16.92 -1.15
CA LEU A 425 -1.65 15.75 -0.33
C LEU A 425 -0.80 14.71 -1.09
N HIS A 426 -0.95 14.62 -2.41
CA HIS A 426 -0.08 13.79 -3.26
C HIS A 426 1.36 14.33 -3.27
N GLY A 427 1.55 15.65 -3.33
CA GLY A 427 2.85 16.29 -3.15
C GLY A 427 3.43 16.05 -1.77
N ALA A 428 2.63 16.21 -0.71
CA ALA A 428 3.07 15.90 0.66
C ALA A 428 3.55 14.45 0.79
N LEU A 429 2.77 13.49 0.27
CA LEU A 429 3.14 12.08 0.25
C LEU A 429 4.44 11.83 -0.54
N PHE A 430 4.59 12.46 -1.71
CA PHE A 430 5.82 12.34 -2.51
C PHE A 430 7.05 12.76 -1.70
N PHE A 431 7.01 13.95 -1.07
CA PHE A 431 8.14 14.45 -0.30
C PHE A 431 8.39 13.66 1.00
N GLU A 432 7.34 13.20 1.67
CA GLU A 432 7.47 12.39 2.87
C GLU A 432 8.08 11.01 2.55
N SER A 433 7.60 10.35 1.49
CA SER A 433 8.15 9.07 1.03
C SER A 433 9.60 9.23 0.57
N LYS A 434 9.89 10.30 -0.18
CA LYS A 434 11.25 10.65 -0.59
C LYS A 434 12.17 10.84 0.62
N ALA A 435 11.73 11.57 1.65
CA ALA A 435 12.53 11.81 2.85
C ALA A 435 12.78 10.52 3.65
N LEU A 436 11.76 9.67 3.79
CA LEU A 436 11.87 8.35 4.43
C LEU A 436 12.90 7.48 3.71
N VAL A 437 12.76 7.31 2.39
CA VAL A 437 13.66 6.48 1.58
C VAL A 437 15.08 7.02 1.61
N LYS A 438 15.27 8.35 1.49
CA LYS A 438 16.61 8.96 1.56
C LYS A 438 17.28 8.65 2.89
N SER A 439 16.57 8.87 3.99
CA SER A 439 17.07 8.60 5.34
C SER A 439 17.42 7.13 5.49
N PHE A 440 16.54 6.24 5.04
CA PHE A 440 16.75 4.79 5.08
C PHE A 440 18.00 4.37 4.31
N CYS A 441 18.18 4.81 3.05
CA CYS A 441 19.37 4.48 2.26
C CYS A 441 20.68 4.95 2.91
N SER A 442 20.67 6.11 3.56
CA SER A 442 21.85 6.63 4.29
C SER A 442 22.11 5.86 5.58
N HIS A 443 21.07 5.56 6.34
CA HIS A 443 21.16 4.89 7.63
C HIS A 443 21.56 3.42 7.50
N LEU A 444 21.01 2.72 6.49
CA LEU A 444 21.28 1.31 6.24
C LEU A 444 22.78 1.02 6.08
N LYS A 445 23.58 1.95 5.55
CA LYS A 445 25.02 1.75 5.37
C LYS A 445 25.83 1.80 6.68
N LYS A 446 25.24 2.37 7.72
CA LYS A 446 25.93 2.71 8.98
C LYS A 446 25.53 1.79 10.13
N ILE A 447 24.33 1.23 10.09
CA ILE A 447 23.85 0.29 11.09
C ILE A 447 24.40 -1.12 10.83
N ASN A 448 24.78 -1.84 11.88
CA ASN A 448 25.11 -3.26 11.81
C ASN A 448 23.82 -4.08 11.69
N SER A 449 23.37 -4.32 10.45
CA SER A 449 22.13 -5.04 10.20
C SER A 449 22.31 -6.25 9.27
N ASN A 450 21.53 -7.30 9.53
CA ASN A 450 21.46 -8.49 8.70
C ASN A 450 20.01 -8.69 8.25
N LEU A 451 19.72 -8.31 7.01
CA LEU A 451 18.39 -8.41 6.41
C LEU A 451 18.27 -9.70 5.60
N VAL A 452 17.22 -10.47 5.84
CA VAL A 452 16.93 -11.72 5.13
C VAL A 452 15.55 -11.64 4.48
N PHE A 453 15.52 -11.73 3.15
CA PHE A 453 14.28 -11.83 2.39
C PHE A 453 14.13 -13.26 1.87
N SER A 454 13.04 -13.92 2.25
CA SER A 454 12.72 -15.30 1.85
C SER A 454 11.38 -15.34 1.12
N SER A 455 11.27 -16.18 0.10
CA SER A 455 10.00 -16.44 -0.61
C SER A 455 9.48 -17.87 -0.38
N GLU A 456 9.88 -18.54 0.70
CA GLU A 456 9.41 -19.90 0.96
C GLU A 456 7.88 -19.90 1.15
N PRO A 457 7.09 -20.44 0.20
CA PRO A 457 5.63 -20.42 0.27
C PRO A 457 5.19 -21.31 1.45
N GLY A 458 4.48 -20.73 2.43
CA GLY A 458 4.07 -21.43 3.65
C GLY A 458 5.18 -21.62 4.71
N SER A 459 6.32 -20.93 4.60
CA SER A 459 7.51 -21.13 5.45
C SER A 459 7.28 -21.04 6.94
N VAL A 460 6.44 -20.13 7.42
CA VAL A 460 6.21 -19.97 8.86
C VAL A 460 5.64 -21.26 9.50
N PHE A 461 4.93 -22.05 8.69
CA PHE A 461 4.33 -23.31 9.09
C PHE A 461 5.24 -24.52 8.79
N SER A 462 6.33 -24.34 8.04
CA SER A 462 7.20 -25.45 7.67
C SER A 462 7.99 -25.95 8.89
N ALA A 463 8.13 -27.27 8.99
CA ALA A 463 8.91 -27.89 10.06
C ALA A 463 10.38 -27.41 10.05
N ARG A 464 10.92 -27.09 8.87
CA ARG A 464 12.30 -26.58 8.69
C ARG A 464 12.49 -25.19 9.29
N PHE A 465 11.56 -24.26 9.01
CA PHE A 465 11.60 -22.92 9.59
C PHE A 465 11.48 -22.99 11.12
N LYS A 466 10.51 -23.76 11.62
CA LYS A 466 10.34 -23.99 13.06
C LYS A 466 11.61 -24.59 13.68
N ALA A 467 12.22 -25.59 13.06
CA ALA A 467 13.46 -26.19 13.56
C ALA A 467 14.64 -25.21 13.59
N LEU A 468 14.76 -24.33 12.58
CA LEU A 468 15.83 -23.34 12.50
C LEU A 468 15.71 -22.26 13.60
N TYR A 469 14.47 -21.90 13.97
CA TYR A 469 14.18 -20.80 14.89
C TYR A 469 13.70 -21.23 16.28
N ALA A 470 13.51 -22.54 16.52
CA ALA A 470 13.13 -23.07 17.83
C ALA A 470 14.29 -23.14 18.84
N SER A 471 15.52 -22.85 18.42
CA SER A 471 16.64 -22.69 19.36
C SER A 471 16.60 -21.32 20.05
N PRO A 472 17.17 -21.14 21.26
CA PRO A 472 17.21 -19.84 21.93
C PRO A 472 17.86 -18.72 21.08
N LYS A 473 18.90 -19.06 20.31
CA LYS A 473 19.53 -18.13 19.34
C LYS A 473 18.64 -17.82 18.12
N GLY A 474 17.58 -18.60 17.94
CA GLY A 474 16.61 -18.52 16.86
C GLY A 474 15.44 -17.57 17.13
N GLN A 475 15.15 -17.28 18.40
CA GLN A 475 13.94 -16.58 18.82
C GLN A 475 13.95 -15.08 18.51
N PHE A 476 12.76 -14.49 18.44
CA PHE A 476 12.52 -13.12 18.03
C PHE A 476 12.18 -12.21 19.21
N ASP A 477 12.68 -10.97 19.15
CA ASP A 477 12.30 -9.86 20.02
C ASP A 477 11.00 -9.22 19.57
N ARG A 478 10.76 -9.15 18.26
CA ARG A 478 9.50 -8.64 17.70
C ARG A 478 9.05 -9.49 16.52
N ILE A 479 7.77 -9.81 16.47
CA ILE A 479 7.10 -10.44 15.34
C ILE A 479 5.96 -9.52 14.93
N PHE A 480 5.96 -8.99 13.71
CA PHE A 480 4.91 -8.09 13.23
C PHE A 480 4.18 -8.68 12.03
N LEU A 481 2.85 -8.61 12.07
CA LEU A 481 1.94 -9.08 11.02
C LEU A 481 1.10 -7.90 10.51
N SER A 482 1.36 -7.46 9.27
CA SER A 482 0.72 -6.28 8.65
C SER A 482 -0.68 -6.58 8.10
N ASP A 483 -0.80 -7.25 6.94
CA ASP A 483 -2.10 -7.46 6.26
C ASP A 483 -2.38 -8.95 5.95
N LEU A 484 -1.49 -9.87 6.33
CA LEU A 484 -1.71 -11.32 6.17
C LEU A 484 -2.90 -11.88 6.95
N VAL A 485 -3.41 -11.10 7.91
CA VAL A 485 -4.41 -11.55 8.87
C VAL A 485 -5.76 -10.85 8.65
N GLY A 486 -5.76 -9.63 8.12
CA GLY A 486 -6.95 -8.78 8.05
C GLY A 486 -8.03 -9.28 7.09
N ASP A 487 -7.65 -9.96 6.01
CA ASP A 487 -8.60 -10.51 5.02
C ASP A 487 -9.11 -11.91 5.39
N PHE A 488 -8.45 -12.61 6.32
CA PHE A 488 -8.80 -13.98 6.68
C PHE A 488 -8.64 -14.17 8.19
N ASN A 489 -9.72 -13.94 8.94
CA ASN A 489 -9.75 -13.94 10.40
C ASN A 489 -9.22 -15.26 11.04
N HIS A 490 -9.27 -16.39 10.31
CA HIS A 490 -8.70 -17.68 10.73
C HIS A 490 -7.16 -17.74 10.69
N LEU A 491 -6.51 -16.84 9.94
CA LEU A 491 -5.06 -16.80 9.79
C LEU A 491 -4.37 -16.25 11.04
N LEU A 492 -5.03 -15.42 11.87
CA LEU A 492 -4.43 -14.95 13.12
C LEU A 492 -4.14 -16.11 14.06
N SER A 493 -5.15 -16.93 14.36
CA SER A 493 -5.02 -18.08 15.26
C SER A 493 -3.96 -19.08 14.79
N SER A 494 -3.88 -19.29 13.46
CA SER A 494 -2.85 -20.11 12.84
C SER A 494 -1.46 -19.49 13.00
N ALA A 495 -1.34 -18.18 12.76
CA ALA A 495 -0.09 -17.45 12.92
C ALA A 495 0.39 -17.44 14.39
N LEU A 496 -0.50 -17.20 15.36
CA LEU A 496 -0.20 -17.27 16.79
C LEU A 496 0.39 -18.63 17.17
N THR A 497 -0.22 -19.72 16.70
CA THR A 497 0.25 -21.09 16.96
C THR A 497 1.61 -21.36 16.33
N ALA A 498 1.88 -20.82 15.15
CA ALA A 498 3.12 -21.06 14.41
C ALA A 498 4.29 -20.18 14.88
N LEU A 499 4.02 -18.93 15.23
CA LEU A 499 5.02 -17.90 15.53
C LEU A 499 5.18 -17.62 17.02
N GLY A 500 4.13 -17.81 17.83
CA GLY A 500 4.17 -17.58 19.27
C GLY A 500 5.33 -18.27 19.98
N PRO A 501 5.58 -19.57 19.72
CA PRO A 501 6.71 -20.29 20.32
C PRO A 501 8.10 -19.77 19.90
N LEU A 502 8.17 -19.01 18.80
CA LEU A 502 9.42 -18.41 18.30
C LEU A 502 9.72 -17.05 18.93
N LEU A 503 8.84 -16.54 19.79
CA LEU A 503 9.08 -15.32 20.56
C LEU A 503 9.98 -15.63 21.77
N LYS A 504 10.90 -14.72 22.10
CA LYS A 504 11.71 -14.81 23.33
C LYS A 504 10.81 -14.87 24.57
N THR A 505 11.28 -15.54 25.63
CA THR A 505 10.55 -15.55 26.91
C THR A 505 10.63 -14.18 27.60
N PRO A 506 9.74 -13.90 28.58
CA PRO A 506 9.83 -12.68 29.38
C PRO A 506 11.18 -12.52 30.11
N ASP A 507 11.82 -13.62 30.50
CA ASP A 507 13.15 -13.62 31.14
C ASP A 507 14.28 -13.22 30.17
N GLU A 508 14.13 -13.53 28.88
CA GLU A 508 15.12 -13.19 27.85
C GLU A 508 14.93 -11.77 27.33
N ASN A 509 13.68 -11.34 27.11
CA ASN A 509 13.33 -9.96 26.81
C ASN A 509 11.88 -9.67 27.26
N PRO A 510 11.66 -8.83 28.30
CA PRO A 510 10.31 -8.53 28.80
C PRO A 510 9.46 -7.68 27.85
N HIS A 511 10.06 -7.13 26.80
CA HIS A 511 9.39 -6.37 25.74
C HIS A 511 9.09 -7.24 24.51
N ALA A 512 9.48 -8.52 24.50
CA ALA A 512 9.21 -9.40 23.39
C ALA A 512 7.71 -9.49 23.09
N VAL A 513 7.33 -9.26 21.83
CA VAL A 513 5.92 -9.18 21.43
C VAL A 513 5.68 -9.67 20.00
N LEU A 514 4.56 -10.38 19.82
CA LEU A 514 3.93 -10.60 18.52
C LEU A 514 2.81 -9.57 18.37
N ALA A 515 2.94 -8.67 17.40
CA ALA A 515 1.98 -7.63 17.11
C ALA A 515 1.29 -7.86 15.76
N ALA A 516 0.01 -7.51 15.67
CA ALA A 516 -0.75 -7.56 14.42
C ALA A 516 -1.65 -6.33 14.28
N LEU A 517 -1.82 -5.89 13.03
CA LEU A 517 -2.74 -4.80 12.70
C LEU A 517 -3.93 -5.34 11.90
N LEU A 518 -5.12 -5.25 12.49
CA LEU A 518 -6.34 -5.82 11.94
C LEU A 518 -7.18 -4.71 11.32
N THR A 519 -7.03 -4.53 10.01
CA THR A 519 -7.68 -3.45 9.24
C THR A 519 -9.17 -3.68 8.98
N LYS A 520 -9.64 -4.93 9.10
CA LYS A 520 -11.03 -5.31 8.81
C LYS A 520 -11.73 -6.13 9.90
N ALA A 521 -11.09 -6.39 11.05
CA ALA A 521 -11.65 -7.28 12.09
C ALA A 521 -13.10 -6.90 12.49
N THR A 522 -13.33 -5.63 12.83
CA THR A 522 -14.67 -5.15 13.23
C THR A 522 -15.63 -4.99 12.06
N ASN A 523 -15.13 -4.93 10.82
CA ASN A 523 -15.96 -4.93 9.61
C ASN A 523 -16.47 -6.34 9.27
N ASN A 524 -15.55 -7.30 9.17
CA ASN A 524 -15.84 -8.66 8.74
C ASN A 524 -16.72 -9.42 9.73
N VAL A 525 -16.62 -9.16 11.04
CA VAL A 525 -17.44 -9.88 12.04
C VAL A 525 -18.95 -9.70 11.82
N VAL A 526 -19.35 -8.56 11.23
CA VAL A 526 -20.76 -8.28 10.89
C VAL A 526 -21.22 -9.11 9.69
N ASP A 527 -20.34 -9.30 8.71
CA ASP A 527 -20.65 -10.03 7.48
C ASP A 527 -20.60 -11.55 7.71
N ASP A 528 -19.64 -12.04 8.50
CA ASP A 528 -19.38 -13.47 8.70
C ASP A 528 -20.36 -14.15 9.67
N PHE A 529 -20.99 -13.41 10.59
CA PHE A 529 -21.83 -13.99 11.65
C PHE A 529 -23.24 -13.40 11.76
N PRO A 530 -24.16 -13.68 10.81
CA PRO A 530 -25.60 -13.42 10.96
C PRO A 530 -26.31 -14.45 11.89
N GLY A 531 -25.62 -14.89 12.95
CA GLY A 531 -26.11 -15.91 13.89
C GLY A 531 -27.31 -15.46 14.72
N LYS A 532 -28.16 -16.40 15.16
CA LYS A 532 -29.40 -16.13 15.92
C LYS A 532 -29.19 -15.23 17.15
N ARG A 533 -28.04 -15.34 17.83
CA ARG A 533 -27.66 -14.54 19.02
C ARG A 533 -27.36 -13.07 18.72
N TYR A 534 -26.94 -12.76 17.49
CA TYR A 534 -26.56 -11.41 17.06
C TYR A 534 -27.58 -10.78 16.10
N ARG A 535 -28.53 -11.56 15.54
CA ARG A 535 -29.62 -11.06 14.68
C ARG A 535 -30.54 -10.05 15.37
N ASP A 536 -30.71 -10.11 16.69
CA ASP A 536 -31.58 -9.17 17.41
C ASP A 536 -30.87 -7.84 17.73
N THR A 537 -29.53 -7.85 17.72
CA THR A 537 -28.68 -6.69 17.99
C THR A 537 -28.26 -5.99 16.70
N LEU A 538 -27.95 -6.74 15.64
CA LEU A 538 -27.45 -6.21 14.35
C LEU A 538 -28.36 -5.13 13.76
N PRO A 539 -29.68 -5.29 13.61
CA PRO A 539 -30.56 -4.27 13.03
C PRO A 539 -30.63 -2.97 13.84
N LYS A 540 -30.32 -3.00 15.14
CA LYS A 540 -30.23 -1.80 15.99
C LYS A 540 -28.92 -1.04 15.80
N LEU A 541 -27.88 -1.72 15.31
CA LEU A 541 -26.51 -1.23 15.16
C LEU A 541 -26.16 -0.86 13.70
N MET A 542 -26.77 -1.57 12.74
CA MET A 542 -26.57 -1.43 11.29
C MET A 542 -26.91 -0.05 10.68
N PRO A 543 -27.91 0.71 11.17
CA PRO A 543 -28.21 2.03 10.59
C PRO A 543 -26.98 2.94 10.65
N TYR A 544 -26.19 2.89 11.70
CA TYR A 544 -25.12 3.88 11.86
C TYR A 544 -23.83 3.51 11.12
N LYS A 545 -23.49 2.21 11.02
CA LYS A 545 -22.29 1.75 10.30
C LYS A 545 -22.34 2.01 8.78
N TRP A 546 -23.52 1.98 8.16
CA TRP A 546 -23.67 2.29 6.72
C TRP A 546 -23.89 3.79 6.46
N TYR A 547 -24.56 4.50 7.39
CA TYR A 547 -24.63 5.96 7.35
C TYR A 547 -23.25 6.60 7.53
N ARG A 548 -22.33 5.95 8.26
CA ARG A 548 -20.89 6.29 8.40
C ARG A 548 -20.14 6.46 7.08
N TYR A 549 -20.61 5.84 5.99
CA TYR A 549 -19.94 5.83 4.68
C TYR A 549 -20.63 6.68 3.61
N SER A 550 -21.80 7.22 3.91
CA SER A 550 -22.54 8.02 2.95
C SER A 550 -22.65 9.44 3.47
N GLY A 551 -22.52 10.43 2.58
CA GLY A 551 -22.87 11.83 2.87
C GLY A 551 -24.31 12.02 3.38
N LEU A 552 -25.09 10.95 3.57
CA LEU A 552 -26.39 10.93 4.24
C LEU A 552 -26.32 11.22 5.74
N ALA A 553 -25.18 11.06 6.41
CA ALA A 553 -25.10 11.43 7.84
C ALA A 553 -25.37 12.93 8.05
N ASN A 554 -24.89 13.78 7.13
CA ASN A 554 -25.25 15.21 7.05
C ASN A 554 -26.76 15.42 6.80
N VAL A 555 -27.38 14.57 5.99
CA VAL A 555 -28.82 14.66 5.67
C VAL A 555 -29.69 14.35 6.89
N THR A 556 -29.26 13.46 7.78
CA THR A 556 -30.00 13.13 9.01
C THR A 556 -29.80 14.17 10.11
N ALA A 557 -28.60 14.73 10.27
CA ALA A 557 -28.33 15.84 11.20
C ALA A 557 -29.23 17.05 10.90
N LEU A 558 -29.34 17.40 9.60
CA LEU A 558 -30.24 18.44 9.11
C LEU A 558 -31.72 18.14 9.36
N LYS A 559 -32.13 16.86 9.28
CA LYS A 559 -33.52 16.43 9.58
C LYS A 559 -33.84 16.49 11.08
N ASN A 560 -32.88 16.19 11.94
CA ASN A 560 -33.09 16.09 13.39
C ASN A 560 -32.87 17.41 14.15
N LYS A 561 -32.57 18.52 13.45
CA LYS A 561 -32.32 19.85 14.06
C LYS A 561 -31.26 19.83 15.18
N MET A 562 -30.33 18.88 15.13
CA MET A 562 -29.22 18.82 16.06
C MET A 562 -28.24 19.95 15.75
N SER A 563 -27.64 20.56 16.76
CA SER A 563 -26.45 21.38 16.50
C SER A 563 -25.31 20.49 15.99
N PHE A 564 -24.39 21.06 15.21
CA PHE A 564 -23.23 20.32 14.70
C PHE A 564 -22.38 19.71 15.83
N ALA A 565 -22.28 20.40 16.97
CA ALA A 565 -21.55 19.91 18.14
C ALA A 565 -22.22 18.70 18.80
N GLU A 566 -23.56 18.71 18.92
CA GLU A 566 -24.34 17.59 19.45
C GLU A 566 -24.31 16.39 18.50
N TRP A 567 -24.49 16.61 17.20
CA TRP A 567 -24.36 15.55 16.19
C TRP A 567 -22.97 14.92 16.22
N ARG A 568 -21.93 15.74 16.37
CA ARG A 568 -20.54 15.28 16.46
C ARG A 568 -20.30 14.43 17.71
N GLN A 569 -20.76 14.87 18.88
CA GLN A 569 -20.55 14.12 20.12
C GLN A 569 -21.33 12.79 20.09
N ASP A 570 -22.60 12.82 19.67
CA ASP A 570 -23.44 11.64 19.49
C ASP A 570 -22.81 10.63 18.52
N LEU A 571 -22.28 11.12 17.40
CA LEU A 571 -21.59 10.27 16.43
C LEU A 571 -20.36 9.59 17.04
N LEU A 572 -19.58 10.29 17.87
CA LEU A 572 -18.36 9.74 18.46
C LEU A 572 -18.64 8.73 19.56
N ASP A 573 -19.56 9.06 20.47
CA ASP A 573 -19.97 8.17 21.56
C ASP A 573 -20.52 6.87 20.95
N HIS A 574 -21.30 6.97 19.86
CA HIS A 574 -21.76 5.81 19.13
C HIS A 574 -20.66 5.06 18.36
N MET A 575 -19.64 5.75 17.82
CA MET A 575 -18.52 5.11 17.15
C MET A 575 -17.64 4.30 18.12
N GLU A 576 -17.28 4.88 19.26
CA GLU A 576 -16.43 4.24 20.26
C GLU A 576 -17.08 2.99 20.84
N ILE A 577 -18.32 3.13 21.33
CA ILE A 577 -19.09 2.02 21.92
C ILE A 577 -19.29 0.89 20.90
N GLN A 578 -19.53 1.22 19.63
CA GLN A 578 -19.75 0.21 18.60
C GLN A 578 -18.49 -0.56 18.24
N GLU A 579 -17.34 0.12 18.08
CA GLU A 579 -16.09 -0.56 17.72
C GLU A 579 -15.60 -1.49 18.81
N GLU A 580 -15.72 -1.11 20.08
CA GLU A 580 -15.40 -1.97 21.22
C GLU A 580 -16.29 -3.22 21.26
N MET A 581 -17.60 -3.03 21.12
CA MET A 581 -18.52 -4.16 21.06
C MET A 581 -18.27 -5.07 19.84
N TYR A 582 -17.93 -4.52 18.66
CA TYR A 582 -17.57 -5.33 17.49
C TYR A 582 -16.23 -6.05 17.69
N TRP A 583 -15.30 -5.44 18.40
CA TRP A 583 -14.05 -6.08 18.78
C TRP A 583 -14.30 -7.26 19.73
N ASP A 584 -15.12 -7.09 20.76
CA ASP A 584 -15.48 -8.18 21.68
C ASP A 584 -16.17 -9.34 20.94
N MET A 585 -17.08 -9.01 20.02
CA MET A 585 -17.71 -10.00 19.14
C MET A 585 -16.66 -10.75 18.31
N TYR A 586 -15.68 -10.05 17.76
CA TYR A 586 -14.60 -10.65 16.99
C TYR A 586 -13.75 -11.61 17.85
N VAL A 587 -13.31 -11.14 19.03
CA VAL A 587 -12.52 -11.94 19.98
C VAL A 587 -13.25 -13.23 20.34
N HIS A 588 -14.55 -13.13 20.65
CA HIS A 588 -15.37 -14.28 21.01
C HIS A 588 -15.62 -15.21 19.82
N ALA A 589 -16.03 -14.67 18.67
CA ALA A 589 -16.43 -15.47 17.51
C ALA A 589 -15.28 -16.29 16.93
N TYR A 590 -14.06 -15.76 16.96
CA TYR A 590 -12.86 -16.46 16.49
C TYR A 590 -12.07 -17.14 17.62
N GLY A 591 -12.52 -17.05 18.87
CA GLY A 591 -11.87 -17.66 20.04
C GLY A 591 -10.41 -17.21 20.19
N LEU A 592 -10.15 -15.92 20.00
CA LEU A 592 -8.79 -15.38 19.87
C LEU A 592 -7.95 -15.59 21.12
N GLU A 593 -8.52 -15.32 22.31
CA GLU A 593 -7.86 -15.56 23.59
C GLU A 593 -7.53 -17.04 23.80
N ALA A 594 -8.47 -17.92 23.47
CA ALA A 594 -8.25 -19.36 23.55
C ALA A 594 -7.16 -19.82 22.56
N ALA A 595 -7.07 -19.21 21.38
CA ALA A 595 -6.00 -19.47 20.42
C ALA A 595 -4.64 -18.98 20.92
N ALA A 596 -4.58 -17.79 21.52
CA ALA A 596 -3.37 -17.25 22.15
C ALA A 596 -2.91 -18.16 23.31
N ALA A 597 -3.81 -18.54 24.21
CA ALA A 597 -3.51 -19.40 25.35
C ALA A 597 -2.97 -20.78 24.90
N ARG A 598 -3.57 -21.39 23.86
CA ARG A 598 -3.04 -22.64 23.26
C ARG A 598 -1.64 -22.49 22.67
N ALA A 599 -1.28 -21.28 22.23
CA ALA A 599 0.05 -20.95 21.73
C ALA A 599 1.04 -20.53 22.83
N GLY A 600 0.64 -20.56 24.11
CA GLY A 600 1.47 -20.09 25.23
C GLY A 600 1.62 -18.56 25.28
N LEU A 601 0.64 -17.85 24.72
CA LEU A 601 0.61 -16.39 24.64
C LEU A 601 -0.56 -15.81 25.46
N VAL A 602 -0.39 -14.57 25.88
CA VAL A 602 -1.42 -13.72 26.46
C VAL A 602 -1.56 -12.46 25.61
N MET A 603 -2.80 -12.12 25.27
CA MET A 603 -3.13 -10.85 24.63
C MET A 603 -2.97 -9.72 25.66
N ARG A 604 -2.26 -8.66 25.31
CA ARG A 604 -2.12 -7.48 26.18
C ARG A 604 -3.44 -6.73 26.26
N GLU A 605 -3.72 -6.20 27.45
CA GLU A 605 -4.77 -5.19 27.64
C GLU A 605 -4.35 -3.85 27.02
N GLU A 606 -5.32 -2.97 26.78
CA GLU A 606 -5.09 -1.72 26.04
C GLU A 606 -4.08 -0.78 26.72
N ASP A 607 -4.07 -0.76 28.05
CA ASP A 607 -3.16 0.03 28.88
C ASP A 607 -1.75 -0.57 28.97
N GLU A 608 -1.57 -1.84 28.60
CA GLU A 608 -0.28 -2.53 28.56
C GLU A 608 0.44 -2.44 27.20
N MET A 609 -0.21 -1.88 26.17
CA MET A 609 0.31 -1.80 24.80
C MET A 609 1.59 -0.95 24.73
N LYS A 610 2.61 -1.43 24.02
CA LYS A 610 3.94 -0.76 23.98
C LYS A 610 4.38 -0.27 22.61
N ILE A 611 3.84 -0.82 21.51
CA ILE A 611 4.22 -0.42 20.15
C ILE A 611 3.30 0.70 19.64
N ALA A 612 1.99 0.50 19.76
CA ALA A 612 0.99 1.45 19.34
C ALA A 612 -0.27 1.31 20.21
N PRO A 613 -1.07 2.38 20.37
CA PRO A 613 -2.38 2.27 20.99
C PRO A 613 -3.24 1.22 20.29
N ALA A 614 -4.17 0.59 21.02
CA ALA A 614 -5.05 -0.44 20.46
C ALA A 614 -5.89 0.06 19.26
N TRP A 615 -6.16 1.37 19.23
CA TRP A 615 -6.85 2.06 18.13
C TRP A 615 -6.01 3.24 17.60
N PRO A 616 -4.93 2.98 16.86
CA PRO A 616 -3.92 3.99 16.55
C PRO A 616 -4.42 5.14 15.66
N PHE A 617 -5.53 4.93 14.95
CA PHE A 617 -6.12 5.90 14.04
C PHE A 617 -7.51 6.37 14.48
N ARG A 618 -7.95 5.98 15.69
CA ARG A 618 -9.18 6.48 16.29
C ARG A 618 -9.02 7.98 16.52
N LEU A 619 -10.05 8.74 16.17
CA LEU A 619 -10.05 10.19 16.37
C LEU A 619 -10.07 10.47 17.87
N THR A 620 -9.06 11.18 18.37
CA THR A 620 -9.04 11.72 19.73
C THR A 620 -9.47 13.18 19.67
N LEU A 621 -10.58 13.53 20.31
CA LEU A 621 -11.04 14.92 20.34
C LEU A 621 -10.73 15.56 21.70
N ALA A 622 -9.74 16.46 21.72
CA ALA A 622 -9.57 17.44 22.79
C ALA A 622 -9.82 18.86 22.24
N GLY A 623 -11.01 19.43 22.47
CA GLY A 623 -11.33 20.85 22.23
C GLY A 623 -12.24 21.17 21.03
N LEU A 624 -12.47 22.47 20.79
CA LEU A 624 -13.32 23.03 19.73
C LEU A 624 -12.44 23.90 18.80
N SER A 625 -12.01 23.40 17.64
CA SER A 625 -11.28 24.22 16.65
C SER A 625 -11.51 23.79 15.19
N PHE A 626 -11.34 24.73 14.24
CA PHE A 626 -11.34 24.50 12.78
C PHE A 626 -10.40 23.36 12.35
N GLN A 627 -9.29 23.17 13.06
CA GLN A 627 -8.35 22.09 12.78
C GLN A 627 -8.97 20.70 12.96
N MET A 628 -9.96 20.56 13.86
CA MET A 628 -10.62 19.27 14.11
C MET A 628 -11.69 18.95 13.08
N GLU A 629 -12.39 19.96 12.56
CA GLU A 629 -13.31 19.79 11.43
C GLU A 629 -12.56 19.28 10.20
N LEU A 630 -11.38 19.86 9.97
CA LEU A 630 -10.48 19.39 8.93
C LEU A 630 -10.00 17.95 9.17
N GLN A 631 -9.62 17.59 10.39
CA GLN A 631 -9.23 16.22 10.75
C GLN A 631 -10.36 15.21 10.58
N LEU A 632 -11.58 15.58 10.95
CA LEU A 632 -12.77 14.75 10.79
C LEU A 632 -13.07 14.51 9.30
N LEU A 633 -13.09 15.58 8.49
CA LEU A 633 -13.24 15.47 7.04
C LEU A 633 -12.14 14.62 6.41
N GLN A 634 -10.89 14.82 6.82
CA GLN A 634 -9.73 14.03 6.37
C GLN A 634 -9.85 12.55 6.73
N ARG A 635 -10.45 12.22 7.88
CA ARG A 635 -10.71 10.82 8.25
C ARG A 635 -11.83 10.23 7.41
N PHE A 636 -12.89 10.97 7.12
CA PHE A 636 -13.99 10.52 6.26
C PHE A 636 -13.58 10.24 4.82
N THR A 637 -12.57 10.95 4.31
CA THR A 637 -12.05 10.76 2.96
C THR A 637 -10.80 9.90 2.90
N SER A 638 -10.39 9.32 4.03
CA SER A 638 -9.30 8.36 4.13
C SER A 638 -9.82 6.93 3.98
N SER A 639 -8.97 6.05 3.46
CA SER A 639 -9.14 4.60 3.56
C SER A 639 -9.08 4.10 5.01
N MET A 640 -8.45 4.86 5.91
CA MET A 640 -8.36 4.55 7.33
C MET A 640 -9.52 5.16 8.09
N LYS A 641 -10.27 4.30 8.78
CA LYS A 641 -11.60 4.60 9.30
C LYS A 641 -11.61 4.78 10.82
N GLY A 642 -10.46 4.59 11.47
CA GLY A 642 -10.32 4.60 12.92
C GLY A 642 -10.83 3.34 13.60
N SER A 643 -11.19 2.32 12.79
CA SER A 643 -11.63 0.99 13.23
C SER A 643 -10.52 -0.07 13.10
N GLU A 644 -9.33 0.33 12.66
CA GLU A 644 -8.18 -0.56 12.58
C GLU A 644 -7.70 -0.90 14.00
N ARG A 645 -7.70 -2.18 14.35
CA ARG A 645 -7.31 -2.66 15.68
C ARG A 645 -5.85 -3.10 15.67
N PHE A 646 -5.02 -2.51 16.52
CA PHE A 646 -3.67 -3.00 16.80
C PHE A 646 -3.72 -3.92 18.03
N VAL A 647 -3.13 -5.11 17.94
CA VAL A 647 -3.10 -6.09 19.03
C VAL A 647 -1.68 -6.55 19.31
N GLU A 648 -1.38 -6.81 20.57
CA GLU A 648 -0.10 -7.31 21.04
C GLU A 648 -0.28 -8.60 21.85
N PHE A 649 0.57 -9.59 21.59
CA PHE A 649 0.61 -10.85 22.32
C PHE A 649 2.02 -11.05 22.89
N ARG A 650 2.10 -11.36 24.18
CA ARG A 650 3.36 -11.71 24.86
C ARG A 650 3.34 -13.17 25.27
N ARG A 651 4.52 -13.76 25.46
CA ARG A 651 4.61 -15.09 26.08
C ARG A 651 4.23 -15.01 27.55
N ASN A 652 3.52 -16.07 27.99
CA ASN A 652 3.14 -16.26 29.37
C ASN A 652 4.34 -16.59 30.26
#